data_AF-A0A354MY06-F1
#
_entry.id   AF-A0A354MY06-F1
#
_cell.length_a   1.000
_cell.length_b   1.000
_cell.length_c   1.000
_cell.angle_alpha   90.00
_cell.angle_beta   90.00
_cell.angle_gamma   90.00
#
_symmetry.space_group_name_H-M   'P 1'
#
loop_
_entity.id
_entity.type
_entity.pdbx_description
1 polymer ?
#
loop_
_entity_poly.entity_id
_entity_poly.type
_entity_poly.pdbx_seq_one_letter_code
_entity_poly.pdbx_strand_id
1 'polypeptide(L)'
;MMKKLTALAATLLLTLGVLLLCTSCGSVKELSVDKDHLPQTVFVEGNDLDLSAGQLLADDKTVSLTDPEVSVTGYDKNTVGKQTLTISYKGKETSLEVTVTPRFQPAESYLYFVGETIDAVSIRLRVTRDDGTNFSVSVGDEGVEVTGFSTDTATDALRLNVACRHDNTDYTGSFTVIVADPTVSFKKPRKSAYGSHELTLDVTGASLTLKNADGKVTRNISSDALTFTGYDPASVTAENPSATETVKAMWHGREMATFDVTVTYSDVSRVKDAAKTLSAIDWSHYEYPTDGKMYQPAGVTDADGKLAMSALELYYSLSAKDADFVMPAELDSIARLAIIYGYNEFYAAIKRAYADVFTLALDGGSVYLEYTCDTIDTARAGLAKLAAAEDDDTKLIFKYGNLLKNEKLSEKCGETVIYQGAEMNGQVVDLAVGHLMTIMYDSSFFLKIEHVLEKMIAIPDLLTVPAVWTADTLATYADSIEAVYTKFVEISLSDATDGGIYGIVNSWREGHDVFEILYRYYYGVSKDTDTDVSEAALKKINKMVDFYLPGPLEDLRTSVLSATLVQRYMASGAQQAQYGQFPALMESTMFFSYYQDATEQIAALIEEGDEMYIFLYANVFAQSVLSLQVGSYGYYALQSTSAFDDDCLAIMKQYLAVWEAYEEDPTYANTTDFSTKVDAMFRAFVALRPNQQKNVLATINYLYGSLDFMALYPSENGLYSEFASFIYANYVTALGIDLTAEEGDPKYDLFLDLMAALECYANGFYSNFGEFMSDAATVFATLSADDRTLFESKLGFLYTDMKDKFANFTKKTEGEGEEEKVTYEFNGVTLTDEWKAVFDEMNGELTRLSTAEQYIEGILAQLTGQSTPLYLSYLASFERVRLLENKILTEGDDTVLFYYYNQVAADGEFPSYKSVYDARGNYQRYLILLGVDVDTYEGFAALRTFLMNYADYFWTIGQLMNVMDPLASTSSFELTPASLKAMFAAFRALSADEKYMMLGIDSLNLYYGGLEAYFATVWQSNTNLSKLASALLAVEIAYITYDAYPDETYTYEDGSTMTTKELVVTSWDSFLLARRSLESDELTMFNEYFDDMYTYYYDVCEALAAEN
;
A
#
# COMPACT_ATOMS: atom_id res chain seq x y z
N MET A 1 -11.67 -75.00 -71.57
CA MET A 1 -11.81 -75.86 -72.76
C MET A 1 -11.22 -75.11 -73.95
N MET A 2 -10.40 -75.80 -74.74
CA MET A 2 -10.05 -75.47 -76.13
C MET A 2 -9.18 -74.23 -76.43
N LYS A 3 -7.88 -74.51 -76.59
CA LYS A 3 -7.19 -74.57 -77.91
C LYS A 3 -7.58 -73.51 -78.96
N LYS A 4 -6.50 -72.87 -79.43
CA LYS A 4 -6.00 -72.85 -80.83
C LYS A 4 -6.15 -71.53 -81.61
N LEU A 5 -5.20 -71.46 -82.54
CA LEU A 5 -5.20 -70.86 -83.88
C LEU A 5 -4.54 -69.47 -83.93
N THR A 6 -3.27 -69.38 -84.36
CA THR A 6 -2.73 -69.45 -85.74
C THR A 6 -3.19 -68.28 -86.62
N ALA A 7 -2.27 -67.64 -87.33
CA ALA A 7 -1.96 -67.97 -88.73
C ALA A 7 -1.32 -66.80 -89.50
N LEU A 8 -0.28 -67.15 -90.29
CA LEU A 8 0.01 -66.68 -91.65
C LEU A 8 0.54 -65.23 -91.83
N ALA A 9 1.45 -64.91 -92.77
CA ALA A 9 1.99 -65.66 -93.91
C ALA A 9 3.28 -65.03 -94.49
N ALA A 10 4.08 -65.91 -95.12
CA ALA A 10 4.67 -65.75 -96.47
C ALA A 10 5.87 -64.78 -96.66
N THR A 11 6.90 -65.04 -97.45
CA THR A 11 7.26 -66.07 -98.45
C THR A 11 8.70 -65.73 -98.89
N LEU A 12 9.56 -66.72 -99.20
CA LEU A 12 10.18 -66.93 -100.55
C LEU A 12 11.32 -67.97 -100.50
N LEU A 13 11.13 -69.07 -101.27
CA LEU A 13 12.03 -69.69 -102.27
C LEU A 13 13.55 -69.90 -101.99
N LEU A 14 14.23 -70.99 -102.39
CA LEU A 14 13.91 -72.24 -103.10
C LEU A 14 15.24 -73.05 -103.25
N THR A 15 15.13 -74.39 -103.42
CA THR A 15 16.01 -75.31 -104.21
C THR A 15 17.46 -75.61 -103.74
N LEU A 16 18.06 -76.80 -103.91
CA LEU A 16 17.67 -78.15 -104.36
C LEU A 16 18.89 -79.11 -104.24
N GLY A 17 18.67 -80.36 -103.79
CA GLY A 17 19.41 -81.61 -104.13
C GLY A 17 20.90 -81.77 -103.77
N VAL A 18 21.53 -82.95 -103.74
CA VAL A 18 21.16 -84.37 -103.90
C VAL A 18 22.47 -85.19 -103.64
N LEU A 19 22.36 -86.40 -103.08
CA LEU A 19 23.27 -87.59 -103.14
C LEU A 19 24.72 -87.60 -102.54
N LEU A 20 24.92 -88.54 -101.60
CA LEU A 20 25.85 -89.72 -101.61
C LEU A 20 27.32 -89.59 -102.14
N LEU A 21 28.33 -89.96 -101.31
CA LEU A 21 29.27 -91.11 -101.48
C LEU A 21 30.57 -91.02 -100.63
N CYS A 22 30.80 -92.05 -99.80
CA CYS A 22 31.99 -92.89 -99.54
C CYS A 22 33.46 -92.39 -99.42
N THR A 23 34.14 -93.04 -98.42
CA THR A 23 35.49 -93.69 -98.38
C THR A 23 36.75 -93.02 -97.76
N SER A 24 37.10 -93.53 -96.56
CA SER A 24 38.41 -94.00 -95.99
C SER A 24 39.71 -93.16 -96.05
N CYS A 25 40.42 -92.98 -94.91
CA CYS A 25 41.53 -93.86 -94.44
C CYS A 25 42.25 -93.34 -93.14
N GLY A 26 42.53 -94.22 -92.17
CA GLY A 26 43.51 -94.07 -91.05
C GLY A 26 42.94 -93.69 -89.66
N SER A 27 43.00 -94.57 -88.63
CA SER A 27 42.41 -94.32 -87.30
C SER A 27 43.35 -94.59 -86.09
N VAL A 28 43.51 -93.59 -85.21
CA VAL A 28 43.92 -93.75 -83.77
C VAL A 28 42.84 -94.54 -83.01
N LYS A 29 43.17 -95.26 -81.93
CA LYS A 29 42.18 -96.10 -81.19
C LYS A 29 41.52 -95.36 -80.01
N GLU A 30 42.29 -94.80 -79.07
CA GLU A 30 41.77 -94.07 -77.89
C GLU A 30 42.40 -92.68 -77.72
N LEU A 31 41.59 -91.69 -77.31
CA LEU A 31 42.00 -90.30 -77.08
C LEU A 31 41.30 -89.73 -75.85
N SER A 32 42.06 -89.18 -74.90
CA SER A 32 41.53 -88.51 -73.71
C SER A 32 42.37 -87.31 -73.30
N VAL A 33 41.78 -86.36 -72.59
CA VAL A 33 42.54 -85.26 -71.96
C VAL A 33 43.34 -85.80 -70.77
N ASP A 34 44.61 -85.41 -70.66
CA ASP A 34 45.45 -85.76 -69.50
C ASP A 34 44.92 -85.03 -68.26
N LYS A 35 44.51 -85.80 -67.25
CA LYS A 35 43.93 -85.27 -66.02
C LYS A 35 44.97 -84.65 -65.09
N ASP A 36 46.25 -85.02 -65.24
CA ASP A 36 47.34 -84.49 -64.41
C ASP A 36 47.90 -83.17 -64.98
N HIS A 37 47.62 -82.85 -66.25
CA HIS A 37 48.07 -81.64 -66.95
C HIS A 37 46.92 -80.98 -67.72
N LEU A 38 45.93 -80.48 -66.96
CA LEU A 38 44.79 -79.75 -67.53
C LEU A 38 45.14 -78.28 -67.85
N PRO A 39 44.65 -77.74 -68.98
CA PRO A 39 44.75 -76.30 -69.25
C PRO A 39 43.81 -75.50 -68.35
N GLN A 40 43.85 -74.17 -68.45
CA GLN A 40 42.87 -73.30 -67.81
C GLN A 40 41.45 -73.68 -68.28
N THR A 41 40.53 -73.80 -67.34
CA THR A 41 39.14 -74.22 -67.60
C THR A 41 38.12 -73.14 -67.25
N VAL A 42 38.54 -72.00 -66.70
CA VAL A 42 37.68 -70.84 -66.41
C VAL A 42 38.29 -69.60 -67.04
N PHE A 43 37.56 -68.96 -67.95
CA PHE A 43 38.00 -67.78 -68.69
C PHE A 43 37.06 -66.62 -68.41
N VAL A 44 37.58 -65.39 -68.40
CA VAL A 44 36.72 -64.21 -68.37
C VAL A 44 36.17 -63.93 -69.75
N GLU A 45 34.92 -63.49 -69.84
CA GLU A 45 34.30 -63.03 -71.08
C GLU A 45 35.23 -62.06 -71.84
N GLY A 46 35.47 -62.36 -73.12
CA GLY A 46 36.38 -61.64 -74.01
C GLY A 46 37.82 -62.18 -74.03
N ASN A 47 38.23 -63.01 -73.06
CA ASN A 47 39.57 -63.60 -73.02
C ASN A 47 39.71 -64.69 -74.10
N ASP A 48 40.84 -64.66 -74.81
CA ASP A 48 41.19 -65.70 -75.77
C ASP A 48 41.45 -67.04 -75.05
N LEU A 49 41.17 -68.14 -75.76
CA LEU A 49 41.36 -69.49 -75.21
C LEU A 49 42.84 -69.77 -75.01
N ASP A 50 43.26 -70.05 -73.78
CA ASP A 50 44.62 -70.51 -73.48
C ASP A 50 44.63 -71.99 -73.10
N LEU A 51 45.22 -72.81 -73.97
CA LEU A 51 45.42 -74.25 -73.76
C LEU A 51 46.89 -74.62 -73.55
N SER A 52 47.78 -73.64 -73.39
CA SER A 52 49.24 -73.83 -73.41
C SER A 52 49.76 -74.80 -72.34
N ALA A 53 49.06 -74.93 -71.21
CA ALA A 53 49.40 -75.85 -70.13
C ALA A 53 48.79 -77.26 -70.28
N GLY A 54 47.93 -77.47 -71.28
CA GLY A 54 47.11 -78.66 -71.41
C GLY A 54 47.69 -79.76 -72.30
N GLN A 55 47.43 -81.02 -71.96
CA GLN A 55 47.94 -82.19 -72.72
C GLN A 55 46.85 -83.24 -73.02
N LEU A 56 47.05 -84.00 -74.09
CA LEU A 56 46.25 -85.15 -74.52
C LEU A 56 47.02 -86.46 -74.30
N LEU A 57 46.32 -87.53 -73.95
CA LEU A 57 46.79 -88.90 -74.02
C LEU A 57 46.20 -89.57 -75.28
N ALA A 58 47.07 -89.98 -76.21
CA ALA A 58 46.70 -90.77 -77.39
C ALA A 58 47.47 -92.09 -77.36
N ASP A 59 46.76 -93.22 -77.16
CA ASP A 59 47.33 -94.58 -77.03
C ASP A 59 48.60 -94.61 -76.11
N ASP A 60 48.52 -94.03 -74.89
CA ASP A 60 49.57 -93.91 -73.85
C ASP A 60 50.77 -92.99 -74.16
N LYS A 61 50.64 -92.07 -75.12
CA LYS A 61 51.62 -90.99 -75.36
C LYS A 61 51.02 -89.60 -75.17
N THR A 62 51.81 -88.73 -74.56
CA THR A 62 51.43 -87.34 -74.29
C THR A 62 51.65 -86.44 -75.49
N VAL A 63 50.64 -85.64 -75.85
CA VAL A 63 50.67 -84.63 -76.92
C VAL A 63 50.19 -83.30 -76.37
N SER A 64 50.85 -82.19 -76.70
CA SER A 64 50.39 -80.86 -76.27
C SER A 64 49.04 -80.51 -76.90
N LEU A 65 48.13 -79.86 -76.16
CA LEU A 65 46.87 -79.34 -76.72
C LEU A 65 47.08 -78.22 -77.73
N THR A 66 48.30 -77.65 -77.80
CA THR A 66 48.71 -76.65 -78.79
C THR A 66 49.52 -77.23 -79.95
N ASP A 67 49.63 -78.55 -80.06
CA ASP A 67 50.32 -79.21 -81.17
C ASP A 67 49.61 -78.89 -82.52
N PRO A 68 50.35 -78.63 -83.62
CA PRO A 68 49.76 -78.26 -84.91
C PRO A 68 48.77 -79.27 -85.49
N GLU A 69 48.86 -80.55 -85.11
CA GLU A 69 47.94 -81.61 -85.54
C GLU A 69 46.69 -81.74 -84.65
N VAL A 70 46.58 -80.93 -83.59
CA VAL A 70 45.43 -80.87 -82.68
C VAL A 70 44.51 -79.71 -83.08
N SER A 71 43.25 -80.02 -83.37
CA SER A 71 42.23 -79.02 -83.66
C SER A 71 41.28 -78.91 -82.48
N VAL A 72 41.14 -77.71 -81.92
CA VAL A 72 40.18 -77.42 -80.84
C VAL A 72 39.13 -76.44 -81.35
N THR A 73 37.86 -76.85 -81.24
CA THR A 73 36.71 -76.04 -81.67
C THR A 73 35.62 -76.04 -80.59
N GLY A 74 34.72 -75.06 -80.62
CA GLY A 74 33.61 -74.96 -79.67
C GLY A 74 33.80 -73.95 -78.54
N TYR A 75 34.90 -73.17 -78.53
CA TYR A 75 35.06 -72.02 -77.65
C TYR A 75 34.53 -70.74 -78.31
N ASP A 76 33.70 -69.99 -77.60
CA ASP A 76 33.30 -68.63 -77.93
C ASP A 76 33.55 -67.71 -76.74
N LYS A 77 34.55 -66.85 -76.85
CA LYS A 77 34.95 -65.94 -75.77
C LYS A 77 33.86 -64.94 -75.36
N ASN A 78 32.86 -64.69 -76.21
CA ASN A 78 31.81 -63.70 -75.94
C ASN A 78 30.52 -64.34 -75.37
N THR A 79 30.48 -65.66 -75.19
CA THR A 79 29.31 -66.37 -74.70
C THR A 79 29.56 -66.89 -73.29
N VAL A 80 29.12 -66.17 -72.27
CA VAL A 80 29.21 -66.62 -70.86
C VAL A 80 28.49 -67.96 -70.67
N GLY A 81 29.11 -68.87 -69.91
CA GLY A 81 28.57 -70.17 -69.54
C GLY A 81 29.56 -71.31 -69.74
N LYS A 82 29.12 -72.53 -69.41
CA LYS A 82 29.87 -73.76 -69.72
C LYS A 82 29.85 -74.00 -71.22
N GLN A 83 31.02 -74.30 -71.76
CA GLN A 83 31.25 -74.58 -73.17
C GLN A 83 32.03 -75.88 -73.30
N THR A 84 31.61 -76.72 -74.24
CA THR A 84 32.28 -77.98 -74.51
C THR A 84 33.22 -77.81 -75.69
N LEU A 85 34.52 -77.86 -75.42
CA LEU A 85 35.55 -77.87 -76.44
C LEU A 85 35.64 -79.27 -77.02
N THR A 86 35.51 -79.37 -78.33
CA THR A 86 35.78 -80.60 -79.08
C THR A 86 37.22 -80.56 -79.55
N ILE A 87 38.01 -81.51 -79.04
CA ILE A 87 39.42 -81.66 -79.34
C ILE A 87 39.60 -82.86 -80.26
N SER A 88 40.10 -82.62 -81.47
CA SER A 88 40.34 -83.65 -82.49
C SER A 88 41.84 -83.83 -82.71
N TYR A 89 42.30 -85.09 -82.65
CA TYR A 89 43.67 -85.48 -82.98
C TYR A 89 43.64 -86.78 -83.80
N LYS A 90 44.21 -86.75 -85.01
CA LYS A 90 44.32 -87.91 -85.94
C LYS A 90 43.02 -88.72 -86.11
N GLY A 91 41.90 -88.00 -86.25
CA GLY A 91 40.58 -88.58 -86.55
C GLY A 91 39.82 -89.17 -85.35
N LYS A 92 40.29 -88.93 -84.12
CA LYS A 92 39.57 -89.24 -82.87
C LYS A 92 39.27 -87.95 -82.11
N GLU A 93 38.15 -87.95 -81.40
CA GLU A 93 37.65 -86.79 -80.65
C GLU A 93 37.57 -87.09 -79.16
N THR A 94 37.90 -86.08 -78.37
CA THR A 94 37.63 -86.02 -76.94
C THR A 94 37.08 -84.64 -76.59
N SER A 95 36.53 -84.48 -75.40
CA SER A 95 35.88 -83.24 -74.99
C SER A 95 36.49 -82.68 -73.71
N LEU A 96 36.67 -81.37 -73.66
CA LEU A 96 37.05 -80.62 -72.47
C LEU A 96 35.98 -79.57 -72.17
N GLU A 97 35.50 -79.52 -70.94
CA GLU A 97 34.57 -78.48 -70.52
C GLU A 97 35.35 -77.27 -70.00
N VAL A 98 35.08 -76.09 -70.57
CA VAL A 98 35.58 -74.81 -70.08
C VAL A 98 34.39 -73.91 -69.74
N THR A 99 34.58 -72.93 -68.87
CA THR A 99 33.53 -72.00 -68.45
C THR A 99 33.98 -70.58 -68.72
N VAL A 100 33.23 -69.84 -69.53
CA VAL A 100 33.40 -68.38 -69.65
C VAL A 100 32.53 -67.71 -68.58
N THR A 101 33.11 -66.87 -67.74
CA THR A 101 32.43 -66.14 -66.66
C THR A 101 32.55 -64.63 -66.89
N PRO A 102 31.56 -63.80 -66.53
CA PRO A 102 31.72 -62.36 -66.58
C PRO A 102 32.83 -61.91 -65.61
N ARG A 103 33.48 -60.78 -65.92
CA ARG A 103 34.53 -60.18 -65.07
C ARG A 103 34.02 -59.88 -63.67
N PHE A 104 32.80 -59.33 -63.59
CA PHE A 104 32.12 -58.99 -62.35
C PHE A 104 30.81 -59.78 -62.28
N GLN A 105 30.71 -60.65 -61.28
CA GLN A 105 29.52 -61.43 -61.02
C GLN A 105 28.88 -60.97 -59.71
N PRO A 106 27.62 -60.50 -59.70
CA PRO A 106 26.95 -60.15 -58.45
C PRO A 106 26.69 -61.40 -57.62
N ALA A 107 26.86 -61.30 -56.29
CA ALA A 107 26.70 -62.42 -55.37
C ALA A 107 25.25 -62.94 -55.31
N GLU A 108 24.28 -62.07 -55.61
CA GLU A 108 22.85 -62.32 -55.65
C GLU A 108 22.18 -61.35 -56.64
N SER A 109 20.91 -61.57 -56.94
CA SER A 109 20.13 -60.60 -57.73
C SER A 109 19.77 -59.40 -56.84
N TYR A 110 20.33 -58.24 -57.15
CA TYR A 110 20.01 -56.99 -56.47
C TYR A 110 18.84 -56.27 -57.13
N LEU A 111 17.90 -55.79 -56.32
CA LEU A 111 16.74 -55.02 -56.73
C LEU A 111 16.72 -53.69 -55.99
N TYR A 112 16.56 -52.61 -56.74
CA TYR A 112 16.27 -51.27 -56.25
C TYR A 112 14.83 -50.90 -56.59
N PHE A 113 14.20 -50.09 -55.75
CA PHE A 113 12.96 -49.41 -56.12
C PHE A 113 13.27 -48.09 -56.82
N VAL A 114 12.38 -47.68 -57.73
CA VAL A 114 12.48 -46.40 -58.42
C VAL A 114 12.60 -45.26 -57.39
N GLY A 115 13.65 -44.42 -57.49
CA GLY A 115 13.97 -43.36 -56.53
C GLY A 115 14.97 -43.72 -55.42
N GLU A 116 15.38 -44.97 -55.31
CA GLU A 116 16.44 -45.37 -54.36
C GLU A 116 17.83 -44.91 -54.82
N THR A 117 18.69 -44.62 -53.86
CA THR A 117 20.12 -44.37 -54.05
C THR A 117 20.92 -45.67 -54.06
N ILE A 118 22.16 -45.64 -54.59
CA ILE A 118 22.97 -46.85 -54.80
C ILE A 118 23.31 -47.60 -53.51
N ASP A 119 23.31 -46.93 -52.37
CA ASP A 119 23.55 -47.47 -51.04
C ASP A 119 22.32 -48.17 -50.42
N ALA A 120 21.13 -48.09 -51.03
CA ALA A 120 19.92 -48.74 -50.52
C ALA A 120 20.05 -50.28 -50.42
N VAL A 121 20.97 -50.86 -51.18
CA VAL A 121 21.37 -52.27 -51.06
C VAL A 121 22.89 -52.37 -51.02
N SER A 122 23.42 -53.29 -50.21
CA SER A 122 24.85 -53.54 -50.14
C SER A 122 25.28 -54.52 -51.23
N ILE A 123 25.58 -54.01 -52.43
CA ILE A 123 26.00 -54.84 -53.56
C ILE A 123 27.36 -55.49 -53.26
N ARG A 124 27.40 -56.82 -53.38
CA ARG A 124 28.65 -57.61 -53.34
C ARG A 124 28.91 -58.23 -54.69
N LEU A 125 30.16 -58.11 -55.13
CA LEU A 125 30.62 -58.57 -56.43
C LEU A 125 31.77 -59.57 -56.24
N ARG A 126 31.73 -60.64 -57.03
CA ARG A 126 32.85 -61.56 -57.23
C ARG A 126 33.58 -61.16 -58.50
N VAL A 127 34.86 -60.81 -58.38
CA VAL A 127 35.73 -60.43 -59.49
C VAL A 127 36.58 -61.62 -59.91
N THR A 128 36.59 -61.95 -61.20
CA THR A 128 37.45 -63.01 -61.76
C THR A 128 38.69 -62.41 -62.41
N ARG A 129 39.87 -62.87 -61.98
CA ARG A 129 41.17 -62.53 -62.56
C ARG A 129 41.37 -63.26 -63.90
N ASP A 130 42.30 -62.80 -64.72
CA ASP A 130 42.56 -63.41 -66.03
C ASP A 130 43.06 -64.87 -65.96
N ASP A 131 43.68 -65.25 -64.84
CA ASP A 131 44.12 -66.62 -64.54
C ASP A 131 43.00 -67.57 -64.08
N GLY A 132 41.75 -67.08 -63.99
CA GLY A 132 40.59 -67.85 -63.55
C GLY A 132 40.38 -67.94 -62.04
N THR A 133 41.24 -67.30 -61.21
CA THR A 133 41.03 -67.16 -59.76
C THR A 133 40.13 -65.97 -59.43
N ASN A 134 39.45 -65.97 -58.28
CA ASN A 134 38.48 -64.92 -57.94
C ASN A 134 38.75 -64.28 -56.57
N PHE A 135 38.27 -63.05 -56.38
CA PHE A 135 38.15 -62.36 -55.08
C PHE A 135 36.80 -61.65 -54.99
N SER A 136 36.44 -61.11 -53.82
CA SER A 136 35.17 -60.39 -53.62
C SER A 136 35.43 -58.95 -53.22
N VAL A 137 34.58 -58.06 -53.71
CA VAL A 137 34.53 -56.64 -53.33
C VAL A 137 33.08 -56.22 -53.14
N SER A 138 32.86 -55.16 -52.36
CA SER A 138 31.56 -54.54 -52.19
C SER A 138 31.55 -53.16 -52.84
N VAL A 139 30.38 -52.75 -53.32
CA VAL A 139 30.19 -51.37 -53.77
C VAL A 139 30.28 -50.46 -52.54
N GLY A 140 31.22 -49.51 -52.57
CA GLY A 140 31.59 -48.66 -51.43
C GLY A 140 32.95 -49.00 -50.80
N ASP A 141 33.57 -50.13 -51.14
CA ASP A 141 34.94 -50.44 -50.74
C ASP A 141 35.94 -49.48 -51.43
N GLU A 142 37.05 -49.17 -50.74
CA GLU A 142 38.10 -48.29 -51.28
C GLU A 142 38.70 -48.88 -52.58
N GLY A 143 38.69 -48.08 -53.65
CA GLY A 143 39.17 -48.51 -54.97
C GLY A 143 38.11 -49.19 -55.86
N VAL A 144 36.84 -49.22 -55.45
CA VAL A 144 35.70 -49.70 -56.28
C VAL A 144 34.80 -48.54 -56.66
N GLU A 145 34.77 -48.20 -57.95
CA GLU A 145 33.89 -47.18 -58.50
C GLU A 145 32.79 -47.82 -59.36
N VAL A 146 31.54 -47.40 -59.11
CA VAL A 146 30.37 -47.81 -59.89
C VAL A 146 29.77 -46.60 -60.59
N THR A 147 29.55 -46.71 -61.89
CA THR A 147 28.95 -45.66 -62.72
C THR A 147 27.76 -46.20 -63.53
N GLY A 148 26.87 -45.30 -63.94
CA GLY A 148 25.66 -45.65 -64.69
C GLY A 148 24.46 -46.02 -63.81
N PHE A 149 24.52 -45.76 -62.51
CA PHE A 149 23.37 -45.96 -61.61
C PHE A 149 22.33 -44.85 -61.78
N SER A 150 21.12 -45.22 -62.17
CA SER A 150 19.93 -44.37 -62.14
C SER A 150 18.72 -45.24 -61.83
N THR A 151 17.93 -44.82 -60.85
CA THR A 151 16.65 -45.44 -60.50
C THR A 151 15.48 -44.55 -60.93
N ASP A 152 15.66 -43.70 -61.94
CA ASP A 152 14.60 -42.76 -62.34
C ASP A 152 13.39 -43.47 -62.96
N THR A 153 13.64 -44.57 -63.68
CA THR A 153 12.65 -45.42 -64.34
C THR A 153 12.90 -46.89 -64.05
N ALA A 154 11.84 -47.69 -63.91
CA ALA A 154 11.95 -49.14 -63.78
C ALA A 154 12.62 -49.78 -65.00
N THR A 155 13.46 -50.78 -64.76
CA THR A 155 14.15 -51.58 -65.78
C THR A 155 14.54 -52.95 -65.22
N ASP A 156 14.28 -54.00 -65.99
CA ASP A 156 14.59 -55.38 -65.59
C ASP A 156 16.10 -55.70 -65.64
N ALA A 157 16.91 -54.81 -66.23
CA ALA A 157 18.36 -54.96 -66.33
C ALA A 157 19.06 -53.60 -66.47
N LEU A 158 19.21 -52.87 -65.37
CA LEU A 158 20.06 -51.68 -65.30
C LEU A 158 21.54 -52.13 -65.32
N ARG A 159 22.26 -51.79 -66.39
CA ARG A 159 23.70 -52.09 -66.51
C ARG A 159 24.51 -51.07 -65.73
N LEU A 160 25.28 -51.55 -64.75
CA LEU A 160 26.23 -50.77 -63.97
C LEU A 160 27.64 -51.11 -64.42
N ASN A 161 28.46 -50.08 -64.66
CA ASN A 161 29.87 -50.25 -64.99
C ASN A 161 30.70 -50.17 -63.71
N VAL A 162 31.67 -51.07 -63.58
CA VAL A 162 32.54 -51.18 -62.40
C VAL A 162 33.98 -51.02 -62.83
N ALA A 163 34.69 -50.16 -62.11
CA ALA A 163 36.14 -50.12 -62.09
C ALA A 163 36.60 -50.48 -60.69
N CYS A 164 37.47 -51.48 -60.56
CA CYS A 164 37.99 -51.95 -59.29
C CYS A 164 39.52 -52.05 -59.36
N ARG A 165 40.22 -51.40 -58.44
CA ARG A 165 41.66 -51.55 -58.28
C ARG A 165 41.96 -52.48 -57.11
N HIS A 166 42.63 -53.60 -57.39
CA HIS A 166 43.03 -54.58 -56.37
C HIS A 166 44.42 -55.12 -56.72
N ASP A 167 45.31 -55.22 -55.73
CA ASP A 167 46.71 -55.65 -55.90
C ASP A 167 47.45 -54.90 -57.04
N ASN A 168 47.28 -53.57 -57.11
CA ASN A 168 47.85 -52.70 -58.16
C ASN A 168 47.44 -53.02 -59.61
N THR A 169 46.38 -53.83 -59.80
CA THR A 169 45.80 -54.14 -61.10
C THR A 169 44.40 -53.55 -61.20
N ASP A 170 44.09 -52.91 -62.33
CA ASP A 170 42.79 -52.30 -62.58
C ASP A 170 41.90 -53.29 -63.36
N TYR A 171 40.73 -53.60 -62.80
CA TYR A 171 39.72 -54.48 -63.40
C TYR A 171 38.52 -53.64 -63.82
N THR A 172 38.07 -53.79 -65.06
CA THR A 172 36.88 -53.09 -65.58
C THR A 172 35.89 -54.05 -66.21
N GLY A 173 34.60 -53.73 -66.08
CA GLY A 173 33.53 -54.55 -66.59
C GLY A 173 32.17 -54.04 -66.13
N SER A 174 31.17 -54.90 -66.17
CA SER A 174 29.81 -54.50 -65.82
C SER A 174 29.00 -55.65 -65.26
N PHE A 175 27.97 -55.31 -64.50
CA PHE A 175 26.92 -56.24 -64.08
C PHE A 175 25.56 -55.56 -64.19
N THR A 176 24.47 -56.30 -63.99
CA THR A 176 23.11 -55.76 -64.05
C THR A 176 22.41 -55.87 -62.71
N VAL A 177 21.61 -54.85 -62.37
CA VAL A 177 20.66 -54.86 -61.26
C VAL A 177 19.24 -54.65 -61.79
N ILE A 178 18.23 -54.96 -60.99
CA ILE A 178 16.82 -54.68 -61.32
C ILE A 178 16.42 -53.36 -60.68
N VAL A 179 15.72 -52.50 -61.41
CA VAL A 179 14.99 -51.35 -60.85
C VAL A 179 13.51 -51.61 -61.05
N ALA A 180 12.73 -51.70 -59.98
CA ALA A 180 11.31 -52.03 -60.06
C ALA A 180 10.44 -50.91 -59.50
N ASP A 181 9.25 -50.73 -60.08
CA ASP A 181 8.20 -49.92 -59.46
C ASP A 181 7.70 -50.60 -58.18
N PRO A 182 7.67 -49.89 -57.03
CA PRO A 182 7.15 -50.44 -55.80
C PRO A 182 5.61 -50.46 -55.79
N THR A 183 5.04 -51.52 -55.23
CA THR A 183 3.72 -51.45 -54.60
C THR A 183 3.88 -50.77 -53.25
N VAL A 184 3.11 -49.70 -53.03
CA VAL A 184 3.19 -48.85 -51.83
C VAL A 184 2.12 -49.23 -50.80
N SER A 185 2.52 -49.38 -49.54
CA SER A 185 1.62 -49.49 -48.40
C SER A 185 1.97 -48.42 -47.37
N PHE A 186 1.09 -47.44 -47.17
CA PHE A 186 1.29 -46.36 -46.21
C PHE A 186 0.35 -46.52 -45.01
N LYS A 187 0.91 -46.42 -43.80
CA LYS A 187 0.15 -46.28 -42.57
C LYS A 187 0.09 -44.79 -42.23
N LYS A 188 -1.11 -44.22 -42.19
CA LYS A 188 -1.32 -42.82 -41.82
C LYS A 188 -0.96 -42.55 -40.34
N PRO A 189 -0.66 -41.29 -39.97
CA PRO A 189 -0.47 -40.92 -38.58
C PRO A 189 -1.67 -41.27 -37.69
N ARG A 190 -1.43 -41.37 -36.37
CA ARG A 190 -2.50 -41.68 -35.41
C ARG A 190 -3.49 -40.54 -35.23
N LYS A 191 -3.02 -39.29 -35.30
CA LYS A 191 -3.84 -38.09 -35.18
C LYS A 191 -4.33 -37.66 -36.57
N SER A 192 -5.61 -37.30 -36.67
CA SER A 192 -6.24 -36.88 -37.93
C SER A 192 -7.16 -35.68 -37.80
N ALA A 193 -7.24 -35.07 -36.62
CA ALA A 193 -8.02 -33.88 -36.35
C ALA A 193 -7.15 -32.91 -35.54
N TYR A 194 -7.12 -31.65 -35.94
CA TYR A 194 -6.24 -30.62 -35.39
C TYR A 194 -7.02 -29.32 -35.15
N GLY A 195 -6.60 -28.57 -34.14
CA GLY A 195 -6.98 -27.16 -34.02
C GLY A 195 -6.15 -26.29 -34.97
N SER A 196 -6.71 -25.19 -35.43
CA SER A 196 -6.02 -24.17 -36.24
C SER A 196 -4.76 -23.59 -35.55
N HIS A 197 -4.63 -23.73 -34.22
CA HIS A 197 -3.43 -23.34 -33.47
C HIS A 197 -2.27 -24.36 -33.55
N GLU A 198 -2.52 -25.59 -34.01
CA GLU A 198 -1.54 -26.68 -34.01
C GLU A 198 -0.66 -26.67 -35.27
N LEU A 199 0.30 -25.74 -35.32
CA LEU A 199 1.11 -25.46 -36.53
C LEU A 199 2.04 -26.59 -36.99
N THR A 200 2.17 -27.67 -36.20
CA THR A 200 3.04 -28.81 -36.51
C THR A 200 2.21 -30.08 -36.69
N LEU A 201 2.41 -30.77 -37.82
CA LEU A 201 1.77 -32.06 -38.09
C LEU A 201 2.38 -33.16 -37.21
N ASP A 202 1.55 -33.81 -36.39
CA ASP A 202 1.94 -35.01 -35.64
C ASP A 202 1.97 -36.23 -36.58
N VAL A 203 3.18 -36.70 -36.92
CA VAL A 203 3.41 -37.85 -37.81
C VAL A 203 3.54 -39.18 -37.06
N THR A 204 3.28 -39.20 -35.75
CA THR A 204 3.48 -40.38 -34.92
C THR A 204 2.67 -41.57 -35.41
N GLY A 205 3.37 -42.69 -35.63
CA GLY A 205 2.78 -43.94 -36.12
C GLY A 205 2.62 -44.00 -37.64
N ALA A 206 3.05 -42.98 -38.38
CA ALA A 206 3.17 -43.05 -39.83
C ALA A 206 4.34 -43.95 -40.23
N SER A 207 4.15 -44.74 -41.30
CA SER A 207 5.21 -45.58 -41.85
C SER A 207 4.92 -45.92 -43.31
N LEU A 208 5.96 -45.96 -44.14
CA LEU A 208 5.87 -46.32 -45.55
C LEU A 208 6.55 -47.67 -45.78
N THR A 209 5.86 -48.60 -46.42
CA THR A 209 6.42 -49.90 -46.81
C THR A 209 6.36 -50.05 -48.33
N LEU A 210 7.51 -50.31 -48.95
CA LEU A 210 7.64 -50.61 -50.38
C LEU A 210 7.77 -52.12 -50.58
N LYS A 211 7.07 -52.65 -51.58
CA LYS A 211 7.14 -54.07 -51.96
C LYS A 211 7.28 -54.21 -53.46
N ASN A 212 8.06 -55.19 -53.91
CA ASN A 212 8.06 -55.56 -55.32
C ASN A 212 6.80 -56.36 -55.68
N ALA A 213 6.54 -56.57 -56.97
CA ALA A 213 5.30 -57.17 -57.46
C ALA A 213 5.00 -58.58 -56.90
N ASP A 214 6.02 -59.36 -56.53
CA ASP A 214 5.86 -60.69 -55.93
C ASP A 214 5.87 -60.67 -54.38
N GLY A 215 6.07 -59.50 -53.78
CA GLY A 215 6.05 -59.26 -52.33
C GLY A 215 7.25 -59.81 -51.55
N LYS A 216 8.26 -60.38 -52.21
CA LYS A 216 9.42 -60.98 -51.51
C LYS A 216 10.44 -59.97 -51.04
N VAL A 217 10.62 -58.87 -51.77
CA VAL A 217 11.49 -57.76 -51.37
C VAL A 217 10.62 -56.69 -50.72
N THR A 218 10.88 -56.40 -49.45
CA THR A 218 10.16 -55.37 -48.68
C THR A 218 11.16 -54.36 -48.10
N ARG A 219 10.86 -53.06 -48.25
CA ARG A 219 11.60 -51.96 -47.61
C ARG A 219 10.66 -51.22 -46.66
N ASN A 220 11.08 -51.06 -45.41
CA ASN A 220 10.36 -50.24 -44.43
C ASN A 220 11.08 -48.91 -44.30
N ILE A 221 10.35 -47.83 -44.58
CA ILE A 221 10.82 -46.46 -44.52
C ILE A 221 10.20 -45.82 -43.27
N SER A 222 11.06 -45.34 -42.36
CA SER A 222 10.65 -44.59 -41.17
C SER A 222 9.96 -43.28 -41.58
N SER A 223 9.04 -42.78 -40.74
CA SER A 223 8.46 -41.45 -40.91
C SER A 223 9.51 -40.35 -41.01
N ASP A 224 10.67 -40.51 -40.35
CA ASP A 224 11.76 -39.52 -40.36
C ASP A 224 12.45 -39.39 -41.72
N ALA A 225 12.31 -40.39 -42.59
CA ALA A 225 12.80 -40.35 -43.96
C ALA A 225 11.76 -39.79 -44.94
N LEU A 226 10.56 -39.46 -44.46
CA LEU A 226 9.49 -38.85 -45.25
C LEU A 226 9.46 -37.33 -45.02
N THR A 227 9.05 -36.61 -46.05
CA THR A 227 8.69 -35.20 -45.94
C THR A 227 7.20 -35.07 -46.16
N PHE A 228 6.52 -34.25 -45.34
CA PHE A 228 5.08 -34.05 -45.43
C PHE A 228 4.78 -32.64 -45.92
N THR A 229 3.85 -32.50 -46.87
CA THR A 229 3.46 -31.21 -47.43
C THR A 229 1.94 -31.11 -47.55
N GLY A 230 1.39 -29.90 -47.57
CA GLY A 230 -0.05 -29.66 -47.68
C GLY A 230 -0.81 -29.58 -46.35
N TYR A 231 -0.09 -29.43 -45.23
CA TYR A 231 -0.66 -29.09 -43.92
C TYR A 231 -0.44 -27.59 -43.65
N ASP A 232 -1.51 -26.82 -43.60
CA ASP A 232 -1.53 -25.36 -43.37
C ASP A 232 -2.68 -24.95 -42.45
N PRO A 233 -2.62 -25.34 -41.16
CA PRO A 233 -3.72 -25.13 -40.22
C PRO A 233 -4.04 -23.65 -39.96
N ALA A 234 -3.13 -22.73 -40.28
CA ALA A 234 -3.33 -21.30 -40.17
C ALA A 234 -4.31 -20.75 -41.22
N SER A 235 -4.63 -21.52 -42.27
CA SER A 235 -5.63 -21.16 -43.28
C SER A 235 -7.08 -21.27 -42.79
N VAL A 236 -7.32 -21.90 -41.63
CA VAL A 236 -8.64 -22.07 -41.00
C VAL A 236 -8.87 -20.95 -39.98
N THR A 237 -9.83 -20.06 -40.28
CA THR A 237 -10.16 -18.86 -39.50
C THR A 237 -11.63 -18.82 -39.09
N ALA A 238 -12.10 -17.74 -38.47
CA ALA A 238 -13.52 -17.55 -38.15
C ALA A 238 -14.43 -17.60 -39.40
N GLU A 239 -13.95 -17.09 -40.54
CA GLU A 239 -14.67 -17.04 -41.81
C GLU A 239 -14.71 -18.40 -42.53
N ASN A 240 -13.78 -19.29 -42.19
CA ASN A 240 -13.70 -20.66 -42.69
C ASN A 240 -13.42 -21.62 -41.53
N PRO A 241 -14.43 -21.96 -40.72
CA PRO A 241 -14.23 -22.57 -39.40
C PRO A 241 -13.79 -24.03 -39.42
N SER A 242 -13.77 -24.68 -40.59
CA SER A 242 -13.18 -26.01 -40.73
C SER A 242 -12.77 -26.27 -42.17
N ALA A 243 -11.62 -26.92 -42.34
CA ALA A 243 -11.15 -27.42 -43.62
C ALA A 243 -10.68 -28.87 -43.51
N THR A 244 -10.83 -29.62 -44.61
CA THR A 244 -10.13 -30.88 -44.80
C THR A 244 -8.89 -30.62 -45.64
N GLU A 245 -7.72 -30.87 -45.08
CA GLU A 245 -6.45 -30.68 -45.76
C GLU A 245 -5.89 -32.03 -46.19
N THR A 246 -5.52 -32.13 -47.47
CA THR A 246 -4.89 -33.33 -48.02
C THR A 246 -3.38 -33.22 -47.88
N VAL A 247 -2.82 -34.00 -46.96
CA VAL A 247 -1.39 -34.08 -46.70
C VAL A 247 -0.75 -35.12 -47.60
N LYS A 248 0.37 -34.75 -48.23
CA LYS A 248 1.16 -35.61 -49.12
C LYS A 248 2.40 -36.12 -48.38
N ALA A 249 2.57 -37.44 -48.34
CA ALA A 249 3.77 -38.10 -47.85
C ALA A 249 4.76 -38.28 -49.02
N MET A 250 5.88 -37.59 -48.93
CA MET A 250 6.90 -37.52 -49.98
C MET A 250 8.13 -38.32 -49.55
N TRP A 251 8.69 -39.09 -50.47
CA TRP A 251 9.95 -39.82 -50.27
C TRP A 251 10.86 -39.56 -51.48
N HIS A 252 12.07 -39.08 -51.24
CA HIS A 252 13.01 -38.63 -52.28
C HIS A 252 12.37 -37.71 -53.35
N GLY A 253 11.52 -36.77 -52.92
CA GLY A 253 10.85 -35.80 -53.80
C GLY A 253 9.65 -36.34 -54.59
N ARG A 254 9.26 -37.60 -54.37
CA ARG A 254 8.13 -38.26 -55.04
C ARG A 254 6.95 -38.42 -54.09
N GLU A 255 5.74 -38.22 -54.59
CA GLU A 255 4.51 -38.44 -53.83
C GLU A 255 4.25 -39.96 -53.71
N MET A 256 4.26 -40.46 -52.47
CA MET A 256 4.11 -41.89 -52.19
C MET A 256 2.69 -42.25 -51.74
N ALA A 257 2.06 -41.35 -50.99
CA ALA A 257 0.70 -41.50 -50.49
C ALA A 257 0.12 -40.12 -50.12
N THR A 258 -1.20 -40.06 -50.04
CA THR A 258 -1.93 -38.94 -49.46
C THR A 258 -2.84 -39.40 -48.33
N PHE A 259 -3.13 -38.51 -47.40
CA PHE A 259 -4.14 -38.71 -46.38
C PHE A 259 -4.75 -37.37 -45.97
N ASP A 260 -6.00 -37.41 -45.53
CA ASP A 260 -6.71 -36.21 -45.12
C ASP A 260 -6.62 -36.02 -43.60
N VAL A 261 -6.47 -34.76 -43.21
CA VAL A 261 -6.65 -34.29 -41.82
C VAL A 261 -7.74 -33.24 -41.77
N THR A 262 -8.46 -33.17 -40.67
CA THR A 262 -9.47 -32.12 -40.43
C THR A 262 -8.88 -31.06 -39.52
N VAL A 263 -8.88 -29.81 -39.96
CA VAL A 263 -8.53 -28.65 -39.14
C VAL A 263 -9.80 -27.90 -38.79
N THR A 264 -9.92 -27.47 -37.53
CA THR A 264 -11.07 -26.70 -37.02
C THR A 264 -10.60 -25.41 -36.36
N TYR A 265 -11.36 -24.33 -36.55
CA TYR A 265 -11.11 -23.05 -35.92
C TYR A 265 -11.33 -23.18 -34.41
N SER A 266 -10.21 -23.37 -33.72
CA SER A 266 -10.16 -23.77 -32.32
C SER A 266 -10.42 -22.60 -31.38
N ASP A 267 -10.86 -22.91 -30.16
CA ASP A 267 -11.07 -21.89 -29.13
C ASP A 267 -9.75 -21.19 -28.74
N VAL A 268 -8.61 -21.87 -28.79
CA VAL A 268 -7.27 -21.24 -28.65
C VAL A 268 -7.07 -20.16 -29.72
N SER A 269 -7.38 -20.45 -30.99
CA SER A 269 -7.25 -19.45 -32.05
C SER A 269 -8.19 -18.27 -31.86
N ARG A 270 -9.41 -18.49 -31.36
CA ARG A 270 -10.34 -17.40 -31.02
C ARG A 270 -9.79 -16.46 -29.95
N VAL A 271 -9.21 -17.02 -28.89
CA VAL A 271 -8.56 -16.23 -27.83
C VAL A 271 -7.40 -15.43 -28.42
N LYS A 272 -6.56 -16.04 -29.26
CA LYS A 272 -5.41 -15.36 -29.90
C LYS A 272 -5.82 -14.26 -30.87
N ASP A 273 -6.90 -14.45 -31.63
CA ASP A 273 -7.44 -13.43 -32.54
C ASP A 273 -8.04 -12.25 -31.77
N ALA A 274 -8.72 -12.52 -30.64
CA ALA A 274 -9.18 -11.48 -29.72
C ALA A 274 -7.99 -10.71 -29.12
N ALA A 275 -6.99 -11.42 -28.58
CA ALA A 275 -5.77 -10.80 -28.05
C ALA A 275 -5.07 -9.92 -29.08
N LYS A 276 -4.95 -10.39 -30.33
CA LYS A 276 -4.37 -9.60 -31.42
C LYS A 276 -5.15 -8.31 -31.67
N THR A 277 -6.48 -8.37 -31.65
CA THR A 277 -7.33 -7.17 -31.80
C THR A 277 -7.10 -6.19 -30.64
N LEU A 278 -7.08 -6.69 -29.41
CA LEU A 278 -6.95 -5.88 -28.20
C LEU A 278 -5.52 -5.35 -27.95
N SER A 279 -4.50 -6.02 -28.49
CA SER A 279 -3.09 -5.60 -28.38
C SER A 279 -2.80 -4.25 -29.05
N ALA A 280 -3.71 -3.76 -29.90
CA ALA A 280 -3.59 -2.47 -30.57
C ALA A 280 -4.06 -1.28 -29.72
N ILE A 281 -4.64 -1.52 -28.54
CA ILE A 281 -5.13 -0.48 -27.63
C ILE A 281 -3.93 0.25 -27.00
N ASP A 282 -3.96 1.57 -27.01
CA ASP A 282 -2.96 2.42 -26.38
C ASP A 282 -3.25 2.62 -24.89
N TRP A 283 -2.35 2.13 -24.04
CA TRP A 283 -2.46 2.18 -22.59
C TRP A 283 -1.56 3.26 -21.94
N SER A 284 -0.95 4.14 -22.74
CA SER A 284 0.02 5.14 -22.28
C SER A 284 -0.60 6.37 -21.58
N HIS A 285 -1.93 6.47 -21.52
CA HIS A 285 -2.64 7.56 -20.86
C HIS A 285 -3.58 7.04 -19.77
N TYR A 286 -3.65 7.75 -18.65
CA TYR A 286 -4.50 7.46 -17.50
C TYR A 286 -5.11 8.75 -16.96
N GLU A 287 -6.35 8.65 -16.48
CA GLU A 287 -7.04 9.73 -15.77
C GLU A 287 -7.63 9.17 -14.47
N TYR A 288 -7.69 10.01 -13.43
CA TYR A 288 -8.31 9.62 -12.17
C TYR A 288 -9.78 9.20 -12.40
N PRO A 289 -10.28 8.18 -11.67
CA PRO A 289 -11.66 7.73 -11.79
C PRO A 289 -12.63 8.88 -11.55
N THR A 290 -13.65 9.00 -12.42
CA THR A 290 -14.74 9.96 -12.26
C THR A 290 -16.03 9.21 -11.94
N ASP A 291 -16.72 9.57 -10.87
CA ASP A 291 -17.97 8.93 -10.41
C ASP A 291 -17.85 7.39 -10.25
N GLY A 292 -16.68 6.93 -9.80
CA GLY A 292 -16.40 5.51 -9.58
C GLY A 292 -16.11 4.67 -10.82
N LYS A 293 -16.00 5.27 -12.01
CA LYS A 293 -15.61 4.56 -13.23
C LYS A 293 -14.13 4.65 -13.49
N MET A 294 -13.52 3.52 -13.81
CA MET A 294 -12.15 3.47 -14.29
C MET A 294 -12.04 4.09 -15.67
N TYR A 295 -10.95 4.83 -15.90
CA TYR A 295 -10.64 5.39 -17.22
C TYR A 295 -10.61 4.28 -18.28
N GLN A 296 -11.17 4.55 -19.46
CA GLN A 296 -11.14 3.61 -20.57
C GLN A 296 -10.35 4.27 -21.71
N PRO A 297 -9.33 3.60 -22.29
CA PRO A 297 -8.53 4.21 -23.34
C PRO A 297 -9.34 4.76 -24.50
N ALA A 298 -8.87 5.87 -25.07
CA ALA A 298 -9.55 6.56 -26.15
C ALA A 298 -9.74 5.63 -27.37
N GLY A 299 -10.96 5.59 -27.91
CA GLY A 299 -11.30 4.80 -29.10
C GLY A 299 -11.73 3.36 -28.82
N VAL A 300 -11.65 2.88 -27.58
CA VAL A 300 -12.20 1.56 -27.19
C VAL A 300 -13.73 1.60 -27.23
N THR A 301 -14.34 0.62 -27.89
CA THR A 301 -15.79 0.50 -28.04
C THR A 301 -16.40 -0.53 -27.10
N ASP A 302 -17.73 -0.49 -26.93
CA ASP A 302 -18.50 -1.54 -26.22
C ASP A 302 -18.27 -2.95 -26.83
N ALA A 303 -18.07 -3.03 -28.15
CA ALA A 303 -17.77 -4.28 -28.82
C ALA A 303 -16.39 -4.84 -28.43
N ASP A 304 -15.39 -3.97 -28.25
CA ASP A 304 -14.05 -4.37 -27.80
C ASP A 304 -14.09 -4.87 -26.35
N GLY A 305 -14.85 -4.19 -25.49
CA GLY A 305 -15.08 -4.63 -24.11
C GLY A 305 -15.75 -6.00 -24.03
N LYS A 306 -16.83 -6.21 -24.79
CA LYS A 306 -17.52 -7.51 -24.88
C LYS A 306 -16.63 -8.61 -25.48
N LEU A 307 -15.77 -8.26 -26.44
CA LEU A 307 -14.78 -9.18 -27.01
C LEU A 307 -13.78 -9.60 -25.93
N ALA A 308 -13.25 -8.66 -25.13
CA ALA A 308 -12.34 -8.95 -24.04
C ALA A 308 -12.97 -9.88 -22.98
N MET A 309 -14.19 -9.56 -22.53
CA MET A 309 -14.92 -10.38 -21.56
C MET A 309 -15.20 -11.80 -22.09
N SER A 310 -15.64 -11.91 -23.35
CA SER A 310 -15.94 -13.22 -23.96
C SER A 310 -14.67 -14.04 -24.22
N ALA A 311 -13.56 -13.39 -24.61
CA ALA A 311 -12.28 -14.05 -24.83
C ALA A 311 -11.69 -14.56 -23.50
N LEU A 312 -11.87 -13.80 -22.41
CA LEU A 312 -11.45 -14.21 -21.08
C LEU A 312 -12.27 -15.42 -20.57
N GLU A 313 -13.59 -15.39 -20.74
CA GLU A 313 -14.49 -16.51 -20.43
C GLU A 313 -14.11 -17.76 -21.23
N LEU A 314 -13.81 -17.61 -22.52
CA LEU A 314 -13.36 -18.70 -23.37
C LEU A 314 -12.00 -19.26 -22.91
N TYR A 315 -11.04 -18.39 -22.57
CA TYR A 315 -9.74 -18.80 -22.03
C TYR A 315 -9.87 -19.69 -20.79
N TYR A 316 -10.78 -19.35 -19.86
CA TYR A 316 -10.99 -20.17 -18.66
C TYR A 316 -11.55 -21.57 -18.96
N SER A 317 -12.30 -21.71 -20.05
CA SER A 317 -12.84 -23.00 -20.50
C SER A 317 -11.81 -23.91 -21.19
N LEU A 318 -10.64 -23.37 -21.57
CA LEU A 318 -9.57 -24.15 -22.20
C LEU A 318 -9.02 -25.21 -21.24
N SER A 319 -8.62 -26.35 -21.80
CA SER A 319 -7.80 -27.32 -21.06
C SER A 319 -6.44 -26.71 -20.72
N ALA A 320 -5.77 -27.21 -19.67
CA ALA A 320 -4.44 -26.69 -19.28
C ALA A 320 -3.44 -26.73 -20.45
N LYS A 321 -3.49 -27.79 -21.24
CA LYS A 321 -2.65 -27.96 -22.44
C LYS A 321 -2.97 -26.93 -23.53
N ASP A 322 -4.25 -26.60 -23.72
CA ASP A 322 -4.67 -25.64 -24.74
C ASP A 322 -4.37 -24.20 -24.30
N ALA A 323 -4.48 -23.91 -23.00
CA ALA A 323 -4.12 -22.62 -22.42
C ALA A 323 -2.62 -22.31 -22.56
N ASP A 324 -1.73 -23.32 -22.56
CA ASP A 324 -0.28 -23.15 -22.78
C ASP A 324 0.07 -22.57 -24.17
N PHE A 325 -0.85 -22.63 -25.15
CA PHE A 325 -0.66 -22.04 -26.47
C PHE A 325 -1.02 -20.54 -26.55
N VAL A 326 -1.61 -19.99 -25.50
CA VAL A 326 -1.89 -18.55 -25.34
C VAL A 326 -0.72 -17.95 -24.55
N MET A 327 0.02 -17.05 -25.19
CA MET A 327 1.19 -16.43 -24.58
C MET A 327 0.78 -15.45 -23.47
N PRO A 328 1.64 -15.20 -22.45
CA PRO A 328 1.34 -14.24 -21.39
C PRO A 328 0.92 -12.87 -21.94
N ALA A 329 1.67 -12.28 -22.88
CA ALA A 329 1.33 -11.00 -23.49
C ALA A 329 -0.02 -10.99 -24.26
N GLU A 330 -0.44 -12.14 -24.81
CA GLU A 330 -1.75 -12.27 -25.46
C GLU A 330 -2.87 -12.24 -24.40
N LEU A 331 -2.69 -12.95 -23.29
CA LEU A 331 -3.64 -12.94 -22.18
C LEU A 331 -3.67 -11.58 -21.47
N ASP A 332 -2.52 -10.92 -21.27
CA ASP A 332 -2.42 -9.58 -20.69
C ASP A 332 -3.23 -8.57 -21.50
N SER A 333 -3.13 -8.62 -22.83
CA SER A 333 -3.90 -7.74 -23.73
C SER A 333 -5.42 -7.91 -23.57
N ILE A 334 -5.88 -9.13 -23.27
CA ILE A 334 -7.29 -9.40 -22.97
C ILE A 334 -7.65 -8.93 -21.56
N ALA A 335 -6.84 -9.32 -20.57
CA ALA A 335 -7.09 -9.08 -19.15
C ALA A 335 -7.19 -7.59 -18.82
N ARG A 336 -6.31 -6.75 -19.39
CA ARG A 336 -6.32 -5.29 -19.19
C ARG A 336 -7.64 -4.64 -19.56
N LEU A 337 -8.19 -4.94 -20.74
CA LEU A 337 -9.48 -4.38 -21.13
C LEU A 337 -10.63 -5.05 -20.38
N ALA A 338 -10.58 -6.38 -20.19
CA ALA A 338 -11.64 -7.12 -19.52
C ALA A 338 -11.87 -6.61 -18.08
N ILE A 339 -10.81 -6.37 -17.30
CA ILE A 339 -10.94 -5.90 -15.92
C ILE A 339 -11.52 -4.49 -15.85
N ILE A 340 -11.09 -3.57 -16.73
CA ILE A 340 -11.57 -2.19 -16.76
C ILE A 340 -13.03 -2.11 -17.23
N TYR A 341 -13.32 -2.67 -18.40
CA TYR A 341 -14.66 -2.64 -18.97
C TYR A 341 -15.65 -3.42 -18.09
N GLY A 342 -15.26 -4.62 -17.64
CA GLY A 342 -16.11 -5.44 -16.81
C GLY A 342 -16.37 -4.86 -15.42
N TYR A 343 -15.38 -4.19 -14.79
CA TYR A 343 -15.62 -3.41 -13.57
C TYR A 343 -16.60 -2.26 -13.81
N ASN A 344 -16.42 -1.47 -14.87
CA ASN A 344 -17.29 -0.33 -15.18
C ASN A 344 -18.74 -0.75 -15.41
N GLU A 345 -18.96 -1.84 -16.16
CA GLU A 345 -20.30 -2.39 -16.40
C GLU A 345 -20.91 -3.01 -15.13
N PHE A 346 -20.10 -3.72 -14.33
CA PHE A 346 -20.50 -4.27 -13.03
C PHE A 346 -20.96 -3.15 -12.08
N TYR A 347 -20.14 -2.11 -11.93
CA TYR A 347 -20.41 -0.94 -11.09
C TYR A 347 -21.67 -0.19 -11.55
N ALA A 348 -21.81 0.03 -12.87
CA ALA A 348 -22.98 0.68 -13.44
C ALA A 348 -24.26 -0.16 -13.25
N ALA A 349 -24.18 -1.50 -13.34
CA ALA A 349 -25.31 -2.38 -13.07
C ALA A 349 -25.74 -2.33 -11.61
N ILE A 350 -24.81 -2.27 -10.65
CA ILE A 350 -25.13 -2.08 -9.22
C ILE A 350 -25.87 -0.75 -9.03
N LYS A 351 -25.32 0.35 -9.54
CA LYS A 351 -25.96 1.68 -9.45
C LYS A 351 -27.37 1.70 -10.07
N ARG A 352 -27.60 1.00 -11.18
CA ARG A 352 -28.95 0.92 -11.78
C ARG A 352 -29.92 0.05 -11.01
N ALA A 353 -29.43 -1.07 -10.47
CA ALA A 353 -30.29 -2.12 -9.93
C ALA A 353 -30.54 -2.00 -8.43
N TYR A 354 -29.61 -1.44 -7.67
CA TYR A 354 -29.55 -1.52 -6.21
C TYR A 354 -29.19 -0.20 -5.52
N ALA A 355 -29.06 0.95 -6.20
CA ALA A 355 -28.62 2.21 -5.58
C ALA A 355 -29.45 2.65 -4.36
N ASP A 356 -30.74 2.30 -4.29
CA ASP A 356 -31.60 2.59 -3.13
C ASP A 356 -31.54 1.48 -2.05
N VAL A 357 -30.68 0.48 -2.20
CA VAL A 357 -30.53 -0.68 -1.30
C VAL A 357 -29.10 -0.75 -0.76
N PHE A 358 -28.13 -0.76 -1.67
CA PHE A 358 -26.69 -0.66 -1.39
C PHE A 358 -25.94 -0.14 -2.62
N THR A 359 -24.79 0.48 -2.40
CA THR A 359 -23.89 0.96 -3.45
C THR A 359 -22.44 0.58 -3.15
N LEU A 360 -21.57 0.81 -4.13
CA LEU A 360 -20.13 0.76 -3.93
C LEU A 360 -19.61 2.20 -3.84
N ALA A 361 -19.17 2.59 -2.65
CA ALA A 361 -18.63 3.90 -2.36
C ALA A 361 -17.10 3.91 -2.52
N LEU A 362 -16.55 5.10 -2.77
CA LEU A 362 -15.10 5.34 -2.86
C LEU A 362 -14.71 6.32 -1.77
N ASP A 363 -13.81 5.92 -0.88
CA ASP A 363 -13.19 6.80 0.11
C ASP A 363 -11.70 6.50 0.24
N GLY A 364 -10.87 7.54 0.27
CA GLY A 364 -9.40 7.41 0.41
C GLY A 364 -8.73 6.50 -0.64
N GLY A 365 -9.35 6.30 -1.80
CA GLY A 365 -8.87 5.37 -2.85
C GLY A 365 -9.25 3.89 -2.64
N SER A 366 -10.08 3.56 -1.66
CA SER A 366 -10.63 2.23 -1.41
C SER A 366 -12.11 2.17 -1.80
N VAL A 367 -12.54 1.07 -2.42
CA VAL A 367 -13.96 0.78 -2.67
C VAL A 367 -14.51 -0.07 -1.53
N TYR A 368 -15.65 0.32 -0.99
CA TYR A 368 -16.37 -0.45 0.03
C TYR A 368 -17.87 -0.49 -0.26
N LEU A 369 -18.54 -1.45 0.36
CA LEU A 369 -19.99 -1.60 0.30
C LEU A 369 -20.63 -0.63 1.29
N GLU A 370 -21.63 0.11 0.85
CA GLU A 370 -22.45 0.98 1.69
C GLU A 370 -23.91 0.61 1.49
N TYR A 371 -24.68 0.44 2.57
CA TYR A 371 -26.12 0.20 2.48
C TYR A 371 -26.85 1.54 2.41
N THR A 372 -27.90 1.62 1.59
CA THR A 372 -28.61 2.87 1.26
C THR A 372 -30.13 2.72 1.35
N CYS A 373 -30.61 1.64 1.96
CA CYS A 373 -32.04 1.36 2.09
C CYS A 373 -32.69 2.19 3.20
N ASP A 374 -33.09 3.42 2.86
CA ASP A 374 -33.76 4.36 3.77
C ASP A 374 -35.06 3.80 4.39
N THR A 375 -35.72 2.86 3.72
CA THR A 375 -36.93 2.20 4.25
C THR A 375 -36.82 0.69 4.24
N ILE A 376 -37.50 0.06 5.20
CA ILE A 376 -37.62 -1.40 5.27
C ILE A 376 -38.25 -2.00 4.01
N ASP A 377 -39.17 -1.28 3.35
CA ASP A 377 -39.82 -1.74 2.12
C ASP A 377 -38.84 -1.77 0.94
N THR A 378 -37.94 -0.77 0.86
CA THR A 378 -36.85 -0.76 -0.12
C THR A 378 -35.88 -1.92 0.14
N ALA A 379 -35.50 -2.17 1.40
CA ALA A 379 -34.68 -3.32 1.76
C ALA A 379 -35.33 -4.66 1.37
N ARG A 380 -36.63 -4.82 1.64
CA ARG A 380 -37.42 -6.02 1.27
C ARG A 380 -37.48 -6.22 -0.24
N ALA A 381 -37.73 -5.16 -1.00
CA ALA A 381 -37.75 -5.21 -2.46
C ALA A 381 -36.37 -5.56 -3.03
N GLY A 382 -35.31 -4.96 -2.48
CA GLY A 382 -33.92 -5.25 -2.82
C GLY A 382 -33.55 -6.71 -2.56
N LEU A 383 -33.87 -7.22 -1.37
CA LEU A 383 -33.66 -8.61 -0.98
C LEU A 383 -34.38 -9.57 -1.95
N ALA A 384 -35.66 -9.35 -2.22
CA ALA A 384 -36.45 -10.20 -3.12
C ALA A 384 -35.88 -10.21 -4.55
N LYS A 385 -35.42 -9.05 -5.04
CA LYS A 385 -34.78 -8.93 -6.36
C LYS A 385 -33.45 -9.67 -6.41
N LEU A 386 -32.60 -9.50 -5.41
CA LEU A 386 -31.29 -10.15 -5.31
C LEU A 386 -31.41 -11.67 -5.23
N ALA A 387 -32.34 -12.16 -4.40
CA ALA A 387 -32.62 -13.59 -4.23
C ALA A 387 -33.19 -14.24 -5.51
N ALA A 388 -34.01 -13.52 -6.27
CA ALA A 388 -34.55 -14.01 -7.53
C ALA A 388 -33.47 -14.09 -8.63
N ALA A 389 -32.60 -13.08 -8.70
CA ALA A 389 -31.52 -12.96 -9.70
C ALA A 389 -31.99 -13.13 -11.16
N GLU A 390 -33.22 -12.70 -11.46
CA GLU A 390 -33.83 -12.88 -12.78
C GLU A 390 -33.65 -11.67 -13.70
N ASP A 391 -33.39 -10.48 -13.18
CA ASP A 391 -33.18 -9.28 -14.00
C ASP A 391 -31.80 -9.24 -14.65
N ASP A 392 -31.70 -8.52 -15.76
CA ASP A 392 -30.50 -8.49 -16.59
C ASP A 392 -29.30 -7.86 -15.87
N ASP A 393 -29.51 -6.85 -15.02
CA ASP A 393 -28.44 -6.21 -14.25
C ASP A 393 -27.90 -7.17 -13.17
N THR A 394 -28.74 -7.83 -12.39
CA THR A 394 -28.28 -8.83 -11.40
C THR A 394 -27.54 -10.01 -12.04
N LYS A 395 -28.02 -10.49 -13.19
CA LYS A 395 -27.32 -11.52 -13.97
C LYS A 395 -25.94 -11.04 -14.45
N LEU A 396 -25.84 -9.79 -14.88
CA LEU A 396 -24.56 -9.19 -15.30
C LEU A 396 -23.61 -9.06 -14.12
N ILE A 397 -24.08 -8.56 -12.97
CA ILE A 397 -23.31 -8.43 -11.73
C ILE A 397 -22.69 -9.78 -11.36
N PHE A 398 -23.50 -10.84 -11.30
CA PHE A 398 -23.00 -12.19 -10.96
C PHE A 398 -22.07 -12.75 -12.03
N LYS A 399 -22.41 -12.58 -13.31
CA LYS A 399 -21.57 -13.06 -14.41
C LYS A 399 -20.19 -12.41 -14.38
N TYR A 400 -20.14 -11.08 -14.33
CA TYR A 400 -18.89 -10.33 -14.41
C TYR A 400 -18.09 -10.43 -13.11
N GLY A 401 -18.75 -10.39 -11.95
CA GLY A 401 -18.10 -10.63 -10.66
C GLY A 401 -17.42 -12.00 -10.60
N ASN A 402 -18.12 -13.08 -10.97
CA ASN A 402 -17.54 -14.43 -10.99
C ASN A 402 -16.42 -14.58 -12.03
N LEU A 403 -16.57 -13.94 -13.19
CA LEU A 403 -15.56 -14.02 -14.24
C LEU A 403 -14.26 -13.31 -13.83
N LEU A 404 -14.37 -12.10 -13.29
CA LEU A 404 -13.22 -11.27 -12.94
C LEU A 404 -12.59 -11.64 -11.60
N LYS A 405 -13.28 -12.41 -10.75
CA LYS A 405 -12.72 -13.03 -9.53
C LYS A 405 -12.20 -14.44 -9.73
N ASN A 406 -12.16 -14.93 -10.97
CA ASN A 406 -11.63 -16.26 -11.26
C ASN A 406 -10.14 -16.35 -10.88
N GLU A 407 -9.77 -17.39 -10.11
CA GLU A 407 -8.40 -17.61 -9.62
C GLU A 407 -7.35 -17.62 -10.77
N LYS A 408 -7.72 -18.12 -11.95
CA LYS A 408 -6.83 -18.12 -13.12
C LYS A 408 -6.43 -16.70 -13.56
N LEU A 409 -7.27 -15.69 -13.34
CA LEU A 409 -6.93 -14.30 -13.65
C LEU A 409 -5.80 -13.81 -12.75
N SER A 410 -5.95 -14.00 -11.44
CA SER A 410 -4.95 -13.58 -10.46
C SER A 410 -3.64 -14.33 -10.66
N GLU A 411 -3.68 -15.64 -10.90
CA GLU A 411 -2.49 -16.47 -11.08
C GLU A 411 -1.65 -16.08 -12.31
N LYS A 412 -2.31 -15.64 -13.39
CA LYS A 412 -1.66 -15.40 -14.68
C LYS A 412 -1.39 -13.94 -14.97
N CYS A 413 -2.29 -13.05 -14.54
CA CYS A 413 -2.27 -11.64 -14.87
C CYS A 413 -2.36 -10.71 -13.66
N GLY A 414 -2.34 -11.23 -12.41
CA GLY A 414 -2.47 -10.38 -11.21
C GLY A 414 -1.50 -9.20 -11.17
N GLU A 415 -0.24 -9.43 -11.54
CA GLU A 415 0.84 -8.42 -11.59
C GLU A 415 0.87 -7.61 -12.90
N THR A 416 -0.10 -7.79 -13.79
CA THR A 416 -0.14 -7.07 -15.07
C THR A 416 -0.54 -5.63 -14.84
N VAL A 417 0.40 -4.70 -15.01
CA VAL A 417 0.12 -3.25 -15.02
C VAL A 417 -0.83 -2.93 -16.17
N ILE A 418 -1.93 -2.23 -15.87
CA ILE A 418 -3.00 -1.91 -16.82
C ILE A 418 -2.57 -0.76 -17.74
N TYR A 419 -2.21 0.39 -17.17
CA TYR A 419 -1.80 1.61 -17.89
C TYR A 419 -0.28 1.68 -18.07
N GLN A 420 0.27 0.68 -18.75
CA GLN A 420 1.72 0.56 -18.91
C GLN A 420 2.31 1.76 -19.66
N GLY A 421 3.17 2.52 -18.98
CA GLY A 421 3.84 3.71 -19.52
C GLY A 421 3.11 5.02 -19.27
N ALA A 422 1.97 5.02 -18.56
CA ALA A 422 1.30 6.23 -18.12
C ALA A 422 1.99 6.84 -16.89
N GLU A 423 2.03 8.17 -16.83
CA GLU A 423 2.52 8.96 -15.70
C GLU A 423 1.44 9.94 -15.23
N MET A 424 1.40 10.15 -13.91
CA MET A 424 0.48 11.08 -13.26
C MET A 424 1.27 11.86 -12.20
N ASN A 425 1.25 13.19 -12.28
CA ASN A 425 2.07 14.07 -11.42
C ASN A 425 3.56 13.69 -11.38
N GLY A 426 4.11 13.22 -12.50
CA GLY A 426 5.51 12.78 -12.61
C GLY A 426 5.83 11.41 -11.99
N GLN A 427 4.81 10.63 -11.60
CA GLN A 427 4.95 9.27 -11.08
C GLN A 427 4.31 8.25 -12.03
N VAL A 428 4.94 7.08 -12.21
CA VAL A 428 4.41 5.99 -13.04
C VAL A 428 3.15 5.40 -12.40
N VAL A 429 2.11 5.18 -13.21
CA VAL A 429 0.86 4.56 -12.75
C VAL A 429 1.04 3.05 -12.59
N ASP A 430 1.14 2.58 -11.35
CA ASP A 430 1.35 1.16 -11.00
C ASP A 430 0.05 0.43 -10.62
N LEU A 431 -1.00 0.62 -11.43
CA LEU A 431 -2.28 -0.07 -11.22
C LEU A 431 -2.27 -1.42 -11.95
N ALA A 432 -2.15 -2.50 -11.19
CA ALA A 432 -2.21 -3.86 -11.71
C ALA A 432 -3.64 -4.44 -11.76
N VAL A 433 -3.87 -5.46 -12.59
CA VAL A 433 -5.15 -6.20 -12.66
C VAL A 433 -5.56 -6.72 -11.27
N GLY A 434 -4.60 -7.25 -10.51
CA GLY A 434 -4.84 -7.76 -9.16
C GLY A 434 -5.38 -6.69 -8.20
N HIS A 435 -4.96 -5.44 -8.34
CA HIS A 435 -5.49 -4.32 -7.53
C HIS A 435 -6.98 -4.07 -7.81
N LEU A 436 -7.42 -4.14 -9.06
CA LEU A 436 -8.86 -4.00 -9.38
C LEU A 436 -9.67 -5.23 -8.97
N MET A 437 -9.07 -6.42 -8.93
CA MET A 437 -9.76 -7.63 -8.46
C MET A 437 -10.13 -7.56 -6.96
N THR A 438 -9.43 -6.76 -6.14
CA THR A 438 -9.74 -6.65 -4.70
C THR A 438 -11.02 -5.87 -4.44
N ILE A 439 -11.33 -4.90 -5.31
CA ILE A 439 -12.53 -4.05 -5.22
C ILE A 439 -13.74 -4.61 -5.98
N MET A 440 -13.64 -5.84 -6.49
CA MET A 440 -14.74 -6.56 -7.13
C MET A 440 -15.27 -7.69 -6.24
N TYR A 441 -16.58 -7.88 -6.32
CA TYR A 441 -17.31 -8.89 -5.57
C TYR A 441 -17.90 -9.94 -6.51
N ASP A 442 -17.73 -11.21 -6.16
CA ASP A 442 -18.37 -12.32 -6.84
C ASP A 442 -19.76 -12.63 -6.27
N SER A 443 -20.49 -13.55 -6.89
CA SER A 443 -21.83 -13.93 -6.45
C SER A 443 -21.88 -14.44 -5.00
N SER A 444 -20.79 -15.00 -4.46
CA SER A 444 -20.76 -15.48 -3.07
C SER A 444 -20.78 -14.33 -2.06
N PHE A 445 -20.22 -13.18 -2.42
CA PHE A 445 -20.29 -11.98 -1.59
C PHE A 445 -21.71 -11.39 -1.59
N PHE A 446 -22.40 -11.39 -2.73
CA PHE A 446 -23.80 -10.94 -2.78
C PHE A 446 -24.75 -11.84 -1.98
N LEU A 447 -24.46 -13.14 -1.87
CA LEU A 447 -25.17 -13.99 -0.90
C LEU A 447 -24.97 -13.49 0.53
N LYS A 448 -23.77 -13.00 0.89
CA LYS A 448 -23.57 -12.41 2.23
C LYS A 448 -24.42 -11.15 2.41
N ILE A 449 -24.54 -10.29 1.39
CA ILE A 449 -25.44 -9.13 1.39
C ILE A 449 -26.90 -9.56 1.60
N GLU A 450 -27.37 -10.60 0.89
CA GLU A 450 -28.69 -11.18 1.08
C GLU A 450 -28.93 -11.57 2.55
N HIS A 451 -27.99 -12.31 3.15
CA HIS A 451 -28.07 -12.73 4.55
C HIS A 451 -27.99 -11.56 5.55
N VAL A 452 -27.37 -10.44 5.19
CA VAL A 452 -27.33 -9.22 6.02
C VAL A 452 -28.67 -8.51 5.93
N LEU A 453 -29.21 -8.30 4.72
CA LEU A 453 -30.54 -7.71 4.50
C LEU A 453 -31.64 -8.50 5.21
N GLU A 454 -31.62 -9.84 5.14
CA GLU A 454 -32.55 -10.71 5.87
C GLU A 454 -32.53 -10.43 7.38
N LYS A 455 -31.33 -10.30 7.96
CA LYS A 455 -31.16 -10.02 9.39
C LYS A 455 -31.64 -8.62 9.74
N MET A 456 -31.31 -7.61 8.92
CA MET A 456 -31.77 -6.22 9.10
C MET A 456 -33.30 -6.17 9.12
N ILE A 457 -33.95 -6.75 8.11
CA ILE A 457 -35.41 -6.72 7.93
C ILE A 457 -36.16 -7.41 9.08
N ALA A 458 -35.54 -8.39 9.73
CA ALA A 458 -36.15 -9.10 10.86
C ALA A 458 -36.19 -8.27 12.16
N ILE A 459 -35.31 -7.28 12.33
CA ILE A 459 -35.14 -6.56 13.61
C ILE A 459 -36.42 -5.84 14.07
N PRO A 460 -37.15 -5.08 13.21
CA PRO A 460 -38.37 -4.40 13.63
C PRO A 460 -39.46 -5.35 14.17
N ASP A 461 -39.57 -6.56 13.61
CA ASP A 461 -40.53 -7.58 14.06
C ASP A 461 -40.06 -8.30 15.33
N LEU A 462 -38.74 -8.38 15.57
CA LEU A 462 -38.16 -8.94 16.79
C LEU A 462 -38.37 -8.02 18.00
N LEU A 463 -38.27 -6.70 17.82
CA LEU A 463 -38.37 -5.74 18.92
C LEU A 463 -39.84 -5.46 19.28
N THR A 464 -40.38 -6.27 20.21
CA THR A 464 -41.78 -6.16 20.64
C THR A 464 -42.09 -4.98 21.59
N VAL A 465 -41.09 -4.14 21.89
CA VAL A 465 -41.25 -2.94 22.71
C VAL A 465 -42.18 -1.94 22.00
N PRO A 466 -43.26 -1.47 22.64
CA PRO A 466 -44.19 -0.53 22.02
C PRO A 466 -43.50 0.79 21.67
N ALA A 467 -44.07 1.56 20.73
CA ALA A 467 -43.51 2.85 20.32
C ALA A 467 -43.37 3.85 21.49
N VAL A 468 -44.27 3.77 22.47
CA VAL A 468 -44.18 4.53 23.73
C VAL A 468 -43.80 3.57 24.85
N TRP A 469 -42.63 3.79 25.44
CA TRP A 469 -42.07 2.97 26.50
C TRP A 469 -41.40 3.84 27.59
N THR A 470 -41.09 3.24 28.74
CA THR A 470 -40.25 3.86 29.79
C THR A 470 -39.20 2.85 30.24
N ALA A 471 -38.07 3.34 30.78
CA ALA A 471 -36.97 2.47 31.22
C ALA A 471 -37.44 1.34 32.17
N ASP A 472 -38.33 1.64 33.11
CA ASP A 472 -38.89 0.67 34.07
C ASP A 472 -39.68 -0.48 33.40
N THR A 473 -40.20 -0.27 32.19
CA THR A 473 -40.99 -1.29 31.49
C THR A 473 -40.15 -2.26 30.67
N LEU A 474 -38.88 -1.93 30.39
CA LEU A 474 -38.04 -2.69 29.46
C LEU A 474 -37.74 -4.11 29.94
N ALA A 475 -37.71 -4.35 31.25
CA ALA A 475 -37.51 -5.68 31.82
C ALA A 475 -38.57 -6.70 31.35
N THR A 476 -39.77 -6.25 30.99
CA THR A 476 -40.84 -7.14 30.48
C THR A 476 -40.59 -7.62 29.05
N TYR A 477 -39.65 -7.00 28.33
CA TYR A 477 -39.31 -7.27 26.94
C TYR A 477 -37.90 -7.88 26.78
N ALA A 478 -37.30 -8.35 27.87
CA ALA A 478 -35.93 -8.89 27.94
C ALA A 478 -35.58 -9.85 26.80
N ASP A 479 -36.43 -10.85 26.54
CA ASP A 479 -36.21 -11.84 25.48
C ASP A 479 -36.16 -11.20 24.08
N SER A 480 -37.01 -10.20 23.83
CA SER A 480 -37.05 -9.50 22.54
C SER A 480 -35.83 -8.58 22.36
N ILE A 481 -35.38 -7.91 23.43
CA ILE A 481 -34.18 -7.06 23.42
C ILE A 481 -32.93 -7.93 23.19
N GLU A 482 -32.84 -9.09 23.86
CA GLU A 482 -31.76 -10.05 23.67
C GLU A 482 -31.70 -10.61 22.24
N ALA A 483 -32.87 -10.89 21.64
CA ALA A 483 -32.96 -11.36 20.26
C ALA A 483 -32.45 -10.30 19.27
N VAL A 484 -32.77 -9.02 19.49
CA VAL A 484 -32.29 -7.91 18.68
C VAL A 484 -30.78 -7.72 18.83
N TYR A 485 -30.26 -7.70 20.07
CA TYR A 485 -28.81 -7.65 20.32
C TYR A 485 -28.07 -8.78 19.60
N THR A 486 -28.58 -10.01 19.71
CA THR A 486 -28.00 -11.18 19.03
C THR A 486 -27.99 -11.00 17.52
N LYS A 487 -29.06 -10.41 16.94
CA LYS A 487 -29.15 -10.14 15.51
C LYS A 487 -28.11 -9.12 15.05
N PHE A 488 -27.86 -8.06 15.81
CA PHE A 488 -26.80 -7.10 15.52
C PHE A 488 -25.40 -7.71 15.61
N VAL A 489 -25.16 -8.61 16.58
CA VAL A 489 -23.91 -9.37 16.65
C VAL A 489 -23.75 -10.26 15.41
N GLU A 490 -24.78 -10.99 15.00
CA GLU A 490 -24.74 -11.81 13.77
C GLU A 490 -24.47 -10.98 12.51
N ILE A 491 -25.01 -9.77 12.42
CA ILE A 491 -24.69 -8.81 11.35
C ILE A 491 -23.20 -8.44 11.43
N SER A 492 -22.69 -8.04 12.59
CA SER A 492 -21.30 -7.60 12.78
C SER A 492 -20.23 -8.63 12.36
N LEU A 493 -20.60 -9.92 12.29
CA LEU A 493 -19.71 -11.02 11.93
C LEU A 493 -19.62 -11.28 10.41
N SER A 494 -20.40 -10.57 9.60
CA SER A 494 -20.39 -10.71 8.14
C SER A 494 -19.38 -9.75 7.49
N ASP A 495 -18.60 -10.24 6.53
CA ASP A 495 -17.69 -9.39 5.72
C ASP A 495 -18.45 -8.45 4.77
N ALA A 496 -19.77 -8.60 4.65
CA ALA A 496 -20.65 -7.72 3.89
C ALA A 496 -21.39 -6.71 4.79
N THR A 497 -20.91 -6.50 6.02
CA THR A 497 -21.45 -5.50 6.94
C THR A 497 -20.73 -4.18 6.76
N ASP A 498 -21.49 -3.11 6.94
CA ASP A 498 -21.03 -1.73 6.98
C ASP A 498 -21.56 -1.07 8.26
N GLY A 499 -20.80 -0.11 8.81
CA GLY A 499 -21.18 0.59 10.04
C GLY A 499 -22.49 1.37 9.91
N GLY A 500 -22.79 1.88 8.72
CA GLY A 500 -24.03 2.63 8.45
C GLY A 500 -25.31 1.83 8.63
N ILE A 501 -25.24 0.49 8.54
CA ILE A 501 -26.40 -0.41 8.70
C ILE A 501 -27.13 -0.18 10.03
N TYR A 502 -26.39 0.06 11.10
CA TYR A 502 -26.99 0.19 12.43
C TYR A 502 -27.84 1.45 12.53
N GLY A 503 -27.36 2.58 11.97
CA GLY A 503 -28.14 3.82 11.84
C GLY A 503 -29.37 3.64 10.95
N ILE A 504 -29.25 2.92 9.83
CA ILE A 504 -30.37 2.63 8.92
C ILE A 504 -31.45 1.81 9.64
N VAL A 505 -31.09 0.71 10.29
CA VAL A 505 -32.05 -0.14 11.01
C VAL A 505 -32.69 0.62 12.17
N ASN A 506 -31.91 1.43 12.89
CA ASN A 506 -32.43 2.32 13.93
C ASN A 506 -33.47 3.29 13.35
N SER A 507 -33.25 3.81 12.14
CA SER A 507 -34.13 4.76 11.47
C SER A 507 -35.47 4.20 10.97
N TRP A 508 -35.57 2.88 10.75
CA TRP A 508 -36.82 2.26 10.30
C TRP A 508 -37.91 2.24 11.37
N ARG A 509 -37.56 2.51 12.63
CA ARG A 509 -38.49 2.67 13.74
C ARG A 509 -38.76 4.16 13.97
N GLU A 510 -40.03 4.54 14.09
CA GLU A 510 -40.48 5.95 14.21
C GLU A 510 -39.79 6.72 15.34
N GLY A 511 -39.38 6.05 16.43
CA GLY A 511 -38.68 6.67 17.56
C GLY A 511 -37.17 6.81 17.39
N HIS A 512 -36.56 6.22 16.36
CA HIS A 512 -35.09 6.15 16.20
C HIS A 512 -34.38 5.64 17.48
N ASP A 513 -35.05 4.74 18.21
CA ASP A 513 -34.78 4.43 19.61
C ASP A 513 -34.39 2.97 19.85
N VAL A 514 -34.03 2.21 18.80
CA VAL A 514 -33.62 0.81 18.94
C VAL A 514 -32.41 0.71 19.87
N PHE A 515 -31.36 1.49 19.59
CA PHE A 515 -30.17 1.50 20.45
C PHE A 515 -30.46 2.14 21.82
N GLU A 516 -31.26 3.20 21.88
CA GLU A 516 -31.71 3.79 23.16
C GLU A 516 -32.35 2.72 24.07
N ILE A 517 -33.28 1.92 23.54
CA ILE A 517 -33.92 0.80 24.27
C ILE A 517 -32.89 -0.23 24.75
N LEU A 518 -31.99 -0.66 23.87
CA LEU A 518 -30.98 -1.67 24.18
C LEU A 518 -30.03 -1.19 25.30
N TYR A 519 -29.51 0.04 25.18
CA TYR A 519 -28.62 0.64 26.17
C TYR A 519 -29.33 0.84 27.51
N ARG A 520 -30.56 1.39 27.52
CA ARG A 520 -31.35 1.58 28.75
C ARG A 520 -31.59 0.27 29.49
N TYR A 521 -31.93 -0.79 28.74
CA TYR A 521 -32.14 -2.11 29.31
C TYR A 521 -30.85 -2.68 29.93
N TYR A 522 -29.76 -2.77 29.17
CA TYR A 522 -28.53 -3.36 29.68
C TYR A 522 -27.86 -2.49 30.76
N TYR A 523 -28.00 -1.16 30.70
CA TYR A 523 -27.55 -0.28 31.77
C TYR A 523 -28.33 -0.54 33.07
N GLY A 524 -29.65 -0.73 33.00
CA GLY A 524 -30.44 -1.16 34.15
C GLY A 524 -29.97 -2.52 34.71
N VAL A 525 -29.72 -3.50 33.85
CA VAL A 525 -29.22 -4.83 34.25
C VAL A 525 -27.79 -4.76 34.82
N SER A 526 -26.96 -3.81 34.37
CA SER A 526 -25.60 -3.64 34.89
C SER A 526 -25.56 -3.22 36.37
N LYS A 527 -26.68 -2.70 36.90
CA LYS A 527 -26.84 -2.35 38.32
C LYS A 527 -27.31 -3.52 39.20
N ASP A 528 -27.42 -4.74 38.66
CA ASP A 528 -27.78 -5.91 39.44
C ASP A 528 -26.72 -6.21 40.51
N THR A 529 -27.18 -6.72 41.66
CA THR A 529 -26.31 -7.16 42.76
C THR A 529 -25.51 -8.42 42.45
N ASP A 530 -25.96 -9.23 41.48
CA ASP A 530 -25.21 -10.37 40.97
C ASP A 530 -24.13 -9.89 40.00
N THR A 531 -22.87 -10.05 40.42
CA THR A 531 -21.70 -9.60 39.66
C THR A 531 -21.59 -10.26 38.28
N ASP A 532 -21.97 -11.53 38.14
CA ASP A 532 -21.88 -12.23 36.85
C ASP A 532 -22.90 -11.65 35.84
N VAL A 533 -24.09 -11.31 36.33
CA VAL A 533 -25.17 -10.67 35.53
C VAL A 533 -24.76 -9.25 35.14
N SER A 534 -24.26 -8.48 36.10
CA SER A 534 -23.77 -7.12 35.89
C SER A 534 -22.64 -7.08 34.85
N GLU A 535 -21.61 -7.92 35.00
CA GLU A 535 -20.49 -8.01 34.06
C GLU A 535 -20.93 -8.44 32.66
N ALA A 536 -21.89 -9.36 32.55
CA ALA A 536 -22.41 -9.79 31.26
C ALA A 536 -23.14 -8.64 30.54
N ALA A 537 -23.91 -7.82 31.26
CA ALA A 537 -24.56 -6.64 30.69
C ALA A 537 -23.54 -5.58 30.26
N LEU A 538 -22.51 -5.31 31.07
CA LEU A 538 -21.42 -4.38 30.71
C LEU A 538 -20.68 -4.81 29.44
N LYS A 539 -20.41 -6.12 29.27
CA LYS A 539 -19.79 -6.65 28.04
C LYS A 539 -20.65 -6.39 26.80
N LYS A 540 -21.99 -6.46 26.94
CA LYS A 540 -22.92 -6.15 25.84
C LYS A 540 -22.95 -4.66 25.55
N ILE A 541 -22.98 -3.80 26.56
CA ILE A 541 -22.87 -2.34 26.40
C ILE A 541 -21.59 -2.00 25.62
N ASN A 542 -20.44 -2.52 26.06
CA ASN A 542 -19.17 -2.31 25.36
C ASN A 542 -19.20 -2.82 23.93
N LYS A 543 -19.82 -3.98 23.67
CA LYS A 543 -19.94 -4.51 22.31
C LYS A 543 -20.83 -3.65 21.41
N MET A 544 -21.89 -3.04 21.96
CA MET A 544 -22.77 -2.14 21.20
C MET A 544 -22.08 -0.83 20.82
N VAL A 545 -21.01 -0.42 21.53
CA VAL A 545 -20.20 0.73 21.11
C VAL A 545 -19.60 0.47 19.73
N ASP A 546 -19.28 -0.77 19.35
CA ASP A 546 -18.82 -1.08 17.99
C ASP A 546 -19.91 -0.91 16.92
N PHE A 547 -21.18 -0.81 17.31
CA PHE A 547 -22.32 -0.78 16.40
C PHE A 547 -22.84 0.65 16.21
N TYR A 548 -23.41 1.24 17.26
CA TYR A 548 -24.10 2.52 17.22
C TYR A 548 -24.40 2.96 18.66
N LEU A 549 -24.21 4.25 18.96
CA LEU A 549 -24.51 4.81 20.27
C LEU A 549 -25.96 5.33 20.34
N PRO A 550 -26.49 5.51 21.57
CA PRO A 550 -27.83 6.03 21.72
C PRO A 550 -27.86 7.55 21.51
N GLY A 551 -28.79 8.01 20.66
CA GLY A 551 -29.19 9.40 20.48
C GLY A 551 -28.01 10.40 20.43
N PRO A 552 -27.90 11.34 21.39
CA PRO A 552 -26.88 12.40 21.37
C PRO A 552 -25.42 11.91 21.40
N LEU A 553 -25.17 10.67 21.84
CA LEU A 553 -23.80 10.14 21.91
C LEU A 553 -23.26 9.69 20.55
N GLU A 554 -24.13 9.37 19.58
CA GLU A 554 -23.68 9.09 18.20
C GLU A 554 -23.31 10.39 17.47
N ASP A 555 -24.05 11.48 17.72
CA ASP A 555 -23.68 12.80 17.21
C ASP A 555 -22.30 13.21 17.78
N LEU A 556 -22.10 13.02 19.09
CA LEU A 556 -20.82 13.29 19.76
C LEU A 556 -19.67 12.45 19.19
N ARG A 557 -19.93 11.20 18.83
CA ARG A 557 -18.93 10.34 18.19
C ARG A 557 -18.37 11.00 16.94
N THR A 558 -19.23 11.56 16.11
CA THR A 558 -18.84 12.17 14.83
C THR A 558 -17.91 13.36 15.06
N SER A 559 -18.28 14.28 15.96
CA SER A 559 -17.46 15.45 16.28
C SER A 559 -16.12 15.06 16.93
N VAL A 560 -16.12 14.13 17.90
CA VAL A 560 -14.89 13.67 18.58
C VAL A 560 -13.94 12.94 17.62
N LEU A 561 -14.45 12.06 16.76
CA LEU A 561 -13.63 11.36 15.77
C LEU A 561 -13.04 12.33 14.75
N SER A 562 -13.82 13.30 14.27
CA SER A 562 -13.36 14.30 13.31
C SER A 562 -12.26 15.18 13.91
N ALA A 563 -12.45 15.70 15.13
CA ALA A 563 -11.42 16.44 15.84
C ALA A 563 -10.14 15.61 16.07
N THR A 564 -10.30 14.33 16.44
CA THR A 564 -9.16 13.41 16.66
C THR A 564 -8.38 13.15 15.38
N LEU A 565 -9.07 13.00 14.26
CA LEU A 565 -8.46 12.80 12.96
C LEU A 565 -7.63 14.02 12.54
N VAL A 566 -8.19 15.23 12.66
CA VAL A 566 -7.47 16.47 12.36
C VAL A 566 -6.27 16.66 13.30
N GLN A 567 -6.42 16.40 14.61
CA GLN A 567 -5.32 16.44 15.57
C GLN A 567 -4.14 15.53 15.14
N ARG A 568 -4.43 14.31 14.69
CA ARG A 568 -3.41 13.36 14.20
C ARG A 568 -2.78 13.82 12.89
N TYR A 569 -3.55 14.40 11.97
CA TYR A 569 -3.01 14.97 10.74
C TYR A 569 -2.05 16.13 11.03
N MET A 570 -2.40 17.04 11.95
CA MET A 570 -1.50 18.11 12.38
C MET A 570 -0.21 17.57 12.99
N ALA A 571 -0.30 16.58 13.88
CA ALA A 571 0.87 15.93 14.47
C ALA A 571 1.79 15.30 13.42
N SER A 572 1.23 14.59 12.44
CA SER A 572 1.97 14.03 11.31
C SER A 572 2.60 15.12 10.44
N GLY A 573 1.85 16.18 10.12
CA GLY A 573 2.33 17.29 9.32
C GLY A 573 3.49 18.03 9.99
N ALA A 574 3.45 18.20 11.31
CA ALA A 574 4.56 18.78 12.06
C ALA A 574 5.80 17.90 12.07
N GLN A 575 5.64 16.58 12.15
CA GLN A 575 6.77 15.65 12.01
C GLN A 575 7.42 15.74 10.62
N GLN A 576 6.62 15.87 9.55
CA GLN A 576 7.12 16.01 8.18
C GLN A 576 7.84 17.35 7.97
N ALA A 577 7.33 18.43 8.58
CA ALA A 577 7.94 19.76 8.50
C ALA A 577 9.38 19.79 9.03
N GLN A 578 9.71 18.95 10.03
CA GLN A 578 11.10 18.81 10.53
C GLN A 578 12.08 18.31 9.47
N TYR A 579 11.60 17.66 8.41
CA TYR A 579 12.39 17.18 7.28
C TYR A 579 12.28 18.08 6.04
N GLY A 580 11.71 19.29 6.18
CA GLY A 580 11.50 20.23 5.09
C GLY A 580 10.36 19.85 4.14
N GLN A 581 9.48 18.95 4.55
CA GLN A 581 8.26 18.58 3.82
C GLN A 581 7.06 19.26 4.47
N PHE A 582 6.48 20.25 3.79
CA PHE A 582 5.37 21.04 4.31
C PHE A 582 4.03 20.52 3.77
N PRO A 583 3.01 20.37 4.63
CA PRO A 583 1.67 20.03 4.18
C PRO A 583 1.05 21.19 3.40
N ALA A 584 0.12 20.87 2.49
CA ALA A 584 -0.58 21.88 1.69
C ALA A 584 -1.48 22.80 2.55
N LEU A 585 -1.94 22.30 3.70
CA LEU A 585 -2.72 23.03 4.68
C LEU A 585 -1.98 23.01 6.01
N MET A 586 -1.70 24.20 6.56
CA MET A 586 -0.98 24.39 7.81
C MET A 586 -1.89 24.98 8.90
N GLU A 587 -3.20 24.78 8.78
CA GLU A 587 -4.20 25.39 9.65
C GLU A 587 -4.82 24.41 10.65
N SER A 588 -5.29 24.95 11.77
CA SER A 588 -6.00 24.24 12.82
C SER A 588 -7.52 24.52 12.83
N THR A 589 -8.02 25.32 11.88
CA THR A 589 -9.40 25.81 11.85
C THR A 589 -10.43 24.68 12.00
N MET A 590 -10.30 23.62 11.18
CA MET A 590 -11.19 22.43 11.26
C MET A 590 -11.16 21.75 12.64
N PHE A 591 -10.00 21.67 13.29
CA PHE A 591 -9.90 21.08 14.62
C PHE A 591 -10.73 21.90 15.61
N PHE A 592 -10.63 23.23 15.58
CA PHE A 592 -11.37 24.08 16.50
C PHE A 592 -12.88 24.01 16.29
N SER A 593 -13.36 23.96 15.04
CA SER A 593 -14.79 23.79 14.74
C SER A 593 -15.31 22.45 15.30
N TYR A 594 -14.67 21.32 14.96
CA TYR A 594 -15.09 20.00 15.48
C TYR A 594 -14.95 19.87 17.00
N TYR A 595 -13.92 20.48 17.60
CA TYR A 595 -13.74 20.49 19.05
C TYR A 595 -14.84 21.31 19.73
N GLN A 596 -15.18 22.48 19.17
CA GLN A 596 -16.27 23.32 19.68
C GLN A 596 -17.59 22.55 19.65
N ASP A 597 -17.95 21.94 18.52
CA ASP A 597 -19.14 21.09 18.39
C ASP A 597 -19.18 19.98 19.45
N ALA A 598 -18.05 19.27 19.63
CA ALA A 598 -17.96 18.22 20.63
C ALA A 598 -18.18 18.78 22.05
N THR A 599 -17.57 19.92 22.40
CA THR A 599 -17.74 20.52 23.73
C THR A 599 -19.15 21.04 23.99
N GLU A 600 -19.83 21.59 22.98
CA GLU A 600 -21.22 22.05 23.09
C GLU A 600 -22.18 20.86 23.31
N GLN A 601 -21.97 19.76 22.59
CA GLN A 601 -22.74 18.52 22.78
C GLN A 601 -22.46 17.88 24.14
N ILE A 602 -21.21 17.88 24.62
CA ILE A 602 -20.85 17.40 25.97
C ILE A 602 -21.51 18.27 27.04
N ALA A 603 -21.53 19.58 26.88
CA ALA A 603 -22.18 20.48 27.82
C ALA A 603 -23.69 20.20 27.90
N ALA A 604 -24.35 20.01 26.75
CA ALA A 604 -25.76 19.64 26.69
C ALA A 604 -26.05 18.28 27.38
N LEU A 605 -25.17 17.28 27.16
CA LEU A 605 -25.25 15.97 27.81
C LEU A 605 -25.12 16.06 29.34
N ILE A 606 -24.20 16.89 29.83
CA ILE A 606 -24.01 17.10 31.28
C ILE A 606 -25.20 17.85 31.88
N GLU A 607 -25.74 18.86 31.18
CA GLU A 607 -26.91 19.62 31.64
C GLU A 607 -28.17 18.75 31.73
N GLU A 608 -28.35 17.78 30.81
CA GLU A 608 -29.45 16.82 30.87
C GLU A 608 -29.42 15.96 32.15
N GLY A 609 -28.22 15.65 32.67
CA GLY A 609 -28.05 14.93 33.93
C GLY A 609 -28.44 13.46 33.89
N ASP A 610 -28.57 12.87 32.70
CA ASP A 610 -28.94 11.47 32.54
C ASP A 610 -27.80 10.51 32.92
N GLU A 611 -28.02 9.67 33.93
CA GLU A 611 -26.99 8.77 34.46
C GLU A 611 -26.42 7.78 33.43
N MET A 612 -27.22 7.33 32.45
CA MET A 612 -26.76 6.41 31.41
C MET A 612 -25.84 7.13 30.43
N TYR A 613 -26.24 8.33 29.98
CA TYR A 613 -25.42 9.10 29.05
C TYR A 613 -24.10 9.53 29.68
N ILE A 614 -24.12 9.98 30.95
CA ILE A 614 -22.90 10.30 31.70
C ILE A 614 -21.99 9.07 31.83
N PHE A 615 -22.56 7.91 32.14
CA PHE A 615 -21.81 6.65 32.21
C PHE A 615 -21.18 6.28 30.87
N LEU A 616 -21.92 6.39 29.76
CA LEU A 616 -21.40 6.08 28.42
C LEU A 616 -20.34 7.09 27.98
N TYR A 617 -20.54 8.39 28.23
CA TYR A 617 -19.53 9.42 27.97
C TYR A 617 -18.22 9.11 28.71
N ALA A 618 -18.30 8.80 30.00
CA ALA A 618 -17.13 8.47 30.82
C ALA A 618 -16.37 7.26 30.27
N ASN A 619 -17.08 6.24 29.78
CA ASN A 619 -16.48 5.02 29.28
C ASN A 619 -15.97 5.10 27.84
N VAL A 620 -16.61 5.90 26.98
CA VAL A 620 -16.35 5.91 25.54
C VAL A 620 -15.52 7.12 25.12
N PHE A 621 -15.82 8.31 25.65
CA PHE A 621 -15.31 9.57 25.11
C PHE A 621 -14.33 10.29 26.03
N ALA A 622 -14.45 10.16 27.35
CA ALA A 622 -13.70 11.00 28.29
C ALA A 622 -12.18 11.02 28.05
N GLN A 623 -11.56 9.87 27.72
CA GLN A 623 -10.13 9.82 27.41
C GLN A 623 -9.78 10.47 26.08
N SER A 624 -10.59 10.27 25.04
CA SER A 624 -10.39 10.92 23.74
C SER A 624 -10.57 12.44 23.84
N VAL A 625 -11.61 12.89 24.54
CA VAL A 625 -11.86 14.32 24.79
C VAL A 625 -10.74 14.94 25.60
N LEU A 626 -10.24 14.25 26.63
CA LEU A 626 -9.06 14.70 27.38
C LEU A 626 -7.84 14.84 26.46
N SER A 627 -7.59 13.86 25.58
CA SER A 627 -6.53 13.95 24.57
C SER A 627 -6.71 15.12 23.60
N LEU A 628 -7.94 15.42 23.18
CA LEU A 628 -8.24 16.60 22.35
C LEU A 628 -8.00 17.90 23.11
N GLN A 629 -8.26 17.91 24.41
CA GLN A 629 -8.14 19.11 25.23
C GLN A 629 -6.68 19.41 25.61
N VAL A 630 -5.95 18.43 26.16
CA VAL A 630 -4.61 18.63 26.75
C VAL A 630 -3.47 17.91 26.00
N GLY A 631 -3.79 17.08 25.00
CA GLY A 631 -2.77 16.37 24.21
C GLY A 631 -2.01 17.28 23.24
N SER A 632 -0.96 16.74 22.61
CA SER A 632 -0.20 17.44 21.57
C SER A 632 -1.11 17.87 20.42
N TYR A 633 -0.97 19.12 19.96
CA TYR A 633 -1.86 19.73 18.97
C TYR A 633 -3.35 19.67 19.36
N GLY A 634 -3.64 19.54 20.66
CA GLY A 634 -4.98 19.73 21.23
C GLY A 634 -5.28 21.19 21.56
N TYR A 635 -6.47 21.45 22.12
CA TYR A 635 -6.99 22.79 22.38
C TYR A 635 -6.00 23.69 23.11
N TYR A 636 -5.52 23.29 24.29
CA TYR A 636 -4.59 24.11 25.07
C TYR A 636 -3.18 24.15 24.49
N ALA A 637 -2.74 23.10 23.77
CA ALA A 637 -1.43 23.10 23.14
C ALA A 637 -1.35 24.06 21.95
N LEU A 638 -2.43 24.16 21.15
CA LEU A 638 -2.53 25.06 20.01
C LEU A 638 -2.76 26.51 20.44
N GLN A 639 -3.69 26.73 21.37
CA GLN A 639 -3.99 28.08 21.85
C GLN A 639 -2.91 28.64 22.79
N SER A 640 -2.14 27.77 23.46
CA SER A 640 -1.18 28.17 24.49
C SER A 640 -1.84 29.15 25.49
N THR A 641 -1.18 30.26 25.82
CA THR A 641 -1.67 31.26 26.76
C THR A 641 -2.87 32.07 26.24
N SER A 642 -3.17 32.03 24.93
CA SER A 642 -4.39 32.66 24.39
C SER A 642 -5.69 31.92 24.72
N ALA A 643 -5.60 30.67 25.18
CA ALA A 643 -6.76 29.90 25.67
C ALA A 643 -7.47 30.55 26.87
N PHE A 644 -6.80 31.51 27.52
CA PHE A 644 -7.28 32.20 28.73
C PHE A 644 -7.42 33.71 28.54
N ASP A 645 -7.46 34.17 27.29
CA ASP A 645 -7.63 35.57 26.92
C ASP A 645 -8.92 35.73 26.11
N ASP A 646 -9.91 36.38 26.72
CA ASP A 646 -11.25 36.56 26.13
C ASP A 646 -11.21 37.31 24.80
N ASP A 647 -10.26 38.25 24.61
CA ASP A 647 -10.14 39.00 23.37
C ASP A 647 -9.62 38.08 22.24
N CYS A 648 -8.62 37.23 22.52
CA CYS A 648 -8.12 36.24 21.57
C CYS A 648 -9.18 35.20 21.21
N LEU A 649 -9.88 34.67 22.22
CA LEU A 649 -10.99 33.72 22.03
C LEU A 649 -12.13 34.36 21.22
N ALA A 650 -12.42 35.65 21.43
CA ALA A 650 -13.41 36.38 20.66
C ALA A 650 -13.02 36.55 19.18
N ILE A 651 -11.73 36.69 18.85
CA ILE A 651 -11.27 36.67 17.46
C ILE A 651 -11.46 35.28 16.85
N MET A 652 -11.03 34.22 17.56
CA MET A 652 -11.19 32.85 17.09
C MET A 652 -12.66 32.52 16.82
N LYS A 653 -13.56 32.91 17.72
CA LYS A 653 -15.01 32.74 17.54
C LYS A 653 -15.57 33.51 16.34
N GLN A 654 -15.14 34.75 16.14
CA GLN A 654 -15.55 35.54 14.96
C GLN A 654 -15.04 34.91 13.66
N TYR A 655 -13.81 34.41 13.67
CA TYR A 655 -13.21 33.73 12.53
C TYR A 655 -13.94 32.43 12.20
N LEU A 656 -14.13 31.55 13.18
CA LEU A 656 -14.85 30.28 13.00
C LEU A 656 -16.26 30.50 12.46
N ALA A 657 -17.00 31.49 12.97
CA ALA A 657 -18.34 31.81 12.45
C ALA A 657 -18.34 32.30 10.99
N VAL A 658 -17.26 32.93 10.51
CA VAL A 658 -17.11 33.28 9.08
C VAL A 658 -16.74 32.05 8.26
N TRP A 659 -15.82 31.23 8.80
CA TRP A 659 -15.35 29.99 8.20
C TRP A 659 -16.49 28.98 7.99
N GLU A 660 -17.26 28.69 9.04
CA GLU A 660 -18.38 27.73 8.98
C GLU A 660 -19.46 28.17 7.98
N ALA A 661 -19.78 29.47 7.93
CA ALA A 661 -20.73 30.01 6.95
C ALA A 661 -20.20 29.94 5.50
N TYR A 662 -18.87 30.02 5.31
CA TYR A 662 -18.24 29.84 4.01
C TYR A 662 -18.18 28.37 3.59
N GLU A 663 -17.89 27.45 4.53
CA GLU A 663 -17.91 26.00 4.28
C GLU A 663 -19.32 25.49 3.94
N GLU A 664 -20.36 26.04 4.56
CA GLU A 664 -21.76 25.71 4.22
C GLU A 664 -22.14 26.20 2.81
N ASP A 665 -21.69 27.41 2.42
CA ASP A 665 -21.95 27.99 1.10
C ASP A 665 -20.77 28.85 0.64
N PRO A 666 -19.91 28.36 -0.27
CA PRO A 666 -18.78 29.14 -0.78
C PRO A 666 -19.18 30.45 -1.47
N THR A 667 -20.44 30.61 -1.90
CA THR A 667 -20.93 31.87 -2.47
C THR A 667 -21.13 32.96 -1.41
N TYR A 668 -21.15 32.59 -0.12
CA TYR A 668 -21.19 33.50 1.03
C TYR A 668 -20.08 34.57 0.99
N ALA A 669 -18.90 34.23 0.45
CA ALA A 669 -17.79 35.17 0.27
C ALA A 669 -18.15 36.41 -0.59
N ASN A 670 -19.21 36.34 -1.40
CA ASN A 670 -19.68 37.44 -2.23
C ASN A 670 -20.76 38.31 -1.56
N THR A 671 -21.09 38.03 -0.30
CA THR A 671 -22.16 38.72 0.43
C THR A 671 -21.66 39.92 1.21
N THR A 672 -22.56 40.87 1.48
CA THR A 672 -22.24 42.00 2.38
C THR A 672 -22.03 41.56 3.82
N ASP A 673 -22.65 40.45 4.24
CA ASP A 673 -22.48 39.90 5.60
C ASP A 673 -21.05 39.38 5.81
N PHE A 674 -20.52 38.59 4.85
CA PHE A 674 -19.11 38.18 4.85
C PHE A 674 -18.17 39.38 4.98
N SER A 675 -18.30 40.37 4.09
CA SER A 675 -17.46 41.58 4.16
C SER A 675 -17.56 42.32 5.50
N THR A 676 -18.76 42.38 6.09
CA THR A 676 -18.99 43.05 7.37
C THR A 676 -18.30 42.31 8.52
N LYS A 677 -18.44 40.99 8.57
CA LYS A 677 -17.84 40.15 9.62
C LYS A 677 -16.31 40.06 9.48
N VAL A 678 -15.79 39.95 8.25
CA VAL A 678 -14.33 39.96 8.02
C VAL A 678 -13.71 41.31 8.38
N ASP A 679 -14.35 42.44 8.04
CA ASP A 679 -13.89 43.77 8.47
C ASP A 679 -13.89 43.91 9.99
N ALA A 680 -14.96 43.48 10.67
CA ALA A 680 -15.05 43.49 12.13
C ALA A 680 -13.97 42.62 12.80
N MET A 681 -13.83 41.37 12.35
CA MET A 681 -12.83 40.41 12.82
C MET A 681 -11.42 40.97 12.64
N PHE A 682 -11.09 41.50 11.46
CA PHE A 682 -9.75 42.04 11.20
C PHE A 682 -9.45 43.29 12.01
N ARG A 683 -10.43 44.20 12.19
CA ARG A 683 -10.26 45.36 13.07
C ARG A 683 -10.02 44.95 14.51
N ALA A 684 -10.76 43.94 15.00
CA ALA A 684 -10.59 43.42 16.34
C ALA A 684 -9.20 42.76 16.50
N PHE A 685 -8.73 42.00 15.51
CA PHE A 685 -7.37 41.44 15.48
C PHE A 685 -6.29 42.53 15.49
N VAL A 686 -6.43 43.59 14.68
CA VAL A 686 -5.47 44.72 14.68
C VAL A 686 -5.47 45.48 16.00
N ALA A 687 -6.60 45.52 16.71
CA ALA A 687 -6.70 46.16 18.02
C ALA A 687 -6.05 45.35 19.16
N LEU A 688 -5.79 44.05 18.95
CA LEU A 688 -5.05 43.22 19.91
C LEU A 688 -3.62 43.74 20.12
N ARG A 689 -3.05 43.40 21.28
CA ARG A 689 -1.63 43.63 21.54
C ARG A 689 -0.76 42.71 20.67
N PRO A 690 0.50 43.08 20.39
CA PRO A 690 1.38 42.30 19.51
C PRO A 690 1.53 40.82 19.89
N ASN A 691 1.63 40.51 21.19
CA ASN A 691 1.72 39.13 21.67
C ASN A 691 0.39 38.36 21.50
N GLN A 692 -0.75 39.01 21.72
CA GLN A 692 -2.07 38.43 21.47
C GLN A 692 -2.24 38.13 19.97
N GLN A 693 -1.85 39.08 19.09
CA GLN A 693 -1.83 38.87 17.63
C GLN A 693 -0.99 37.66 17.26
N LYS A 694 0.23 37.56 17.79
CA LYS A 694 1.12 36.41 17.57
C LYS A 694 0.46 35.10 18.02
N ASN A 695 -0.19 35.08 19.18
CA ASN A 695 -0.81 33.86 19.69
C ASN A 695 -2.05 33.44 18.89
N VAL A 696 -2.86 34.38 18.41
CA VAL A 696 -3.97 34.08 17.49
C VAL A 696 -3.43 33.49 16.18
N LEU A 697 -2.37 34.06 15.62
CA LEU A 697 -1.73 33.51 14.42
C LEU A 697 -1.13 32.11 14.67
N ALA A 698 -0.50 31.89 15.82
CA ALA A 698 0.01 30.58 16.23
C ALA A 698 -1.09 29.55 16.49
N THR A 699 -2.24 30.02 16.95
CA THR A 699 -3.43 29.18 17.14
C THR A 699 -3.94 28.70 15.79
N ILE A 700 -4.13 29.61 14.83
CA ILE A 700 -4.67 29.31 13.50
C ILE A 700 -3.69 28.49 12.67
N ASN A 701 -2.40 28.86 12.65
CA ASN A 701 -1.36 28.12 11.95
C ASN A 701 -0.50 27.32 12.94
N TYR A 702 -0.77 26.02 13.03
CA TYR A 702 -0.15 25.15 14.04
C TYR A 702 1.37 24.94 13.87
N LEU A 703 1.95 25.41 12.75
CA LEU A 703 3.40 25.38 12.47
C LEU A 703 4.07 26.75 12.59
N TYR A 704 3.31 27.79 12.89
CA TYR A 704 3.78 29.18 12.92
C TYR A 704 4.97 29.41 13.85
N GLY A 705 4.98 28.77 15.02
CA GLY A 705 6.10 28.89 15.98
C GLY A 705 7.38 28.15 15.56
N SER A 706 7.31 27.27 14.56
CA SER A 706 8.43 26.41 14.13
C SER A 706 9.06 26.85 12.81
N LEU A 707 8.44 27.79 12.10
CA LEU A 707 8.85 28.18 10.75
C LEU A 707 8.96 29.70 10.66
N ASP A 708 10.04 30.18 10.04
CA ASP A 708 10.26 31.61 9.75
C ASP A 708 9.38 32.09 8.57
N PHE A 709 8.07 31.77 8.60
CA PHE A 709 7.10 32.21 7.60
C PHE A 709 6.15 33.24 8.18
N MET A 710 5.76 34.19 7.33
CA MET A 710 4.66 35.10 7.62
C MET A 710 3.31 34.42 7.30
N ALA A 711 2.40 34.35 8.27
CA ALA A 711 1.06 33.81 8.19
C ALA A 711 0.04 34.77 7.54
N LEU A 712 0.29 36.08 7.59
CA LEU A 712 -0.56 37.14 7.01
C LEU A 712 -0.04 37.66 5.67
N TYR A 713 1.13 37.22 5.23
CA TYR A 713 1.76 37.67 3.99
C TYR A 713 1.95 36.50 3.01
N PRO A 714 1.59 36.64 1.72
CA PRO A 714 1.73 35.59 0.74
C PRO A 714 3.19 35.27 0.45
N SER A 715 3.55 33.99 0.47
CA SER A 715 4.86 33.51 0.01
C SER A 715 4.80 33.08 -1.47
N GLU A 716 5.90 32.55 -2.01
CA GLU A 716 5.92 31.94 -3.37
C GLU A 716 4.84 30.86 -3.57
N ASN A 717 4.37 30.22 -2.49
CA ASN A 717 3.32 29.19 -2.53
C ASN A 717 1.93 29.70 -2.11
N GLY A 718 1.74 31.02 -1.95
CA GLY A 718 0.48 31.64 -1.54
C GLY A 718 0.35 31.84 -0.03
N LEU A 719 -0.90 32.02 0.42
CA LEU A 719 -1.29 32.15 1.83
C LEU A 719 -1.50 30.77 2.45
N TYR A 720 -1.09 30.60 3.71
CA TYR A 720 -1.14 29.32 4.43
C TYR A 720 -2.30 29.21 5.44
N SER A 721 -3.24 30.17 5.43
CA SER A 721 -4.44 30.12 6.27
C SER A 721 -5.64 30.77 5.57
N GLU A 722 -6.84 30.26 5.88
CA GLU A 722 -8.07 30.87 5.39
C GLU A 722 -8.40 32.18 6.08
N PHE A 723 -7.97 32.35 7.35
CA PHE A 723 -8.02 33.63 8.05
C PHE A 723 -7.40 34.76 7.22
N ALA A 724 -6.16 34.58 6.73
CA ALA A 724 -5.53 35.56 5.86
C ALA A 724 -6.26 35.64 4.50
N SER A 725 -6.64 34.51 3.92
CA SER A 725 -7.30 34.47 2.61
C SER A 725 -8.62 35.26 2.60
N PHE A 726 -9.43 35.19 3.66
CA PHE A 726 -10.65 35.96 3.80
C PHE A 726 -10.39 37.47 3.92
N ILE A 727 -9.36 37.87 4.67
CA ILE A 727 -8.93 39.27 4.76
C ILE A 727 -8.53 39.78 3.36
N TYR A 728 -7.72 39.02 2.63
CA TYR A 728 -7.28 39.41 1.29
C TYR A 728 -8.44 39.48 0.31
N ALA A 729 -9.31 38.46 0.26
CA ALA A 729 -10.49 38.44 -0.61
C ALA A 729 -11.38 39.68 -0.39
N ASN A 730 -11.60 40.05 0.88
CA ASN A 730 -12.40 41.22 1.23
C ASN A 730 -11.72 42.54 0.82
N TYR A 731 -10.45 42.75 1.18
CA TYR A 731 -9.79 44.04 0.97
C TYR A 731 -9.29 44.27 -0.45
N VAL A 732 -8.92 43.22 -1.20
CA VAL A 732 -8.67 43.31 -2.66
C VAL A 732 -9.91 43.85 -3.36
N THR A 733 -11.08 43.29 -3.05
CA THR A 733 -12.36 43.73 -3.61
C THR A 733 -12.74 45.15 -3.13
N ALA A 734 -12.63 45.42 -1.83
CA ALA A 734 -13.04 46.69 -1.24
C ALA A 734 -12.19 47.89 -1.69
N LEU A 735 -10.94 47.65 -2.07
CA LEU A 735 -10.02 48.66 -2.60
C LEU A 735 -10.04 48.75 -4.14
N GLY A 736 -10.73 47.83 -4.83
CA GLY A 736 -10.73 47.76 -6.28
C GLY A 736 -9.34 47.47 -6.85
N ILE A 737 -8.61 46.55 -6.23
CA ILE A 737 -7.26 46.13 -6.65
C ILE A 737 -7.36 45.22 -7.88
N ASP A 738 -6.57 45.53 -8.91
CA ASP A 738 -6.44 44.68 -10.10
C ASP A 738 -5.17 43.82 -10.04
N LEU A 739 -5.33 42.56 -9.64
CA LEU A 739 -4.23 41.59 -9.57
C LEU A 739 -3.68 41.17 -10.95
N THR A 740 -4.30 41.61 -12.06
CA THR A 740 -3.88 41.26 -13.43
C THR A 740 -3.06 42.33 -14.12
N ALA A 741 -2.83 43.48 -13.47
CA ALA A 741 -2.08 44.59 -14.02
C ALA A 741 -0.59 44.26 -14.23
N GLU A 742 -0.03 44.61 -15.40
CA GLU A 742 1.39 44.34 -15.74
C GLU A 742 2.40 45.07 -14.84
N GLU A 743 2.08 46.26 -14.35
CA GLU A 743 2.98 47.09 -13.51
C GLU A 743 2.74 46.92 -11.99
N GLY A 744 1.84 46.01 -11.56
CA GLY A 744 1.39 45.90 -10.17
C GLY A 744 0.43 47.03 -9.76
N ASP A 745 -0.44 46.80 -8.79
CA ASP A 745 -1.33 47.84 -8.23
C ASP A 745 -0.72 48.43 -6.95
N PRO A 746 -0.37 49.72 -6.90
CA PRO A 746 0.21 50.35 -5.70
C PRO A 746 -0.64 50.21 -4.43
N LYS A 747 -1.97 50.04 -4.54
CA LYS A 747 -2.83 49.78 -3.38
C LYS A 747 -2.58 48.39 -2.82
N TYR A 748 -2.25 47.42 -3.67
CA TYR A 748 -1.91 46.06 -3.27
C TYR A 748 -0.54 45.99 -2.60
N ASP A 749 0.47 46.66 -3.17
CA ASP A 749 1.81 46.75 -2.57
C ASP A 749 1.73 47.37 -1.16
N LEU A 750 1.01 48.48 -1.02
CA LEU A 750 0.77 49.10 0.28
C LEU A 750 0.05 48.17 1.27
N PHE A 751 -0.95 47.40 0.80
CA PHE A 751 -1.66 46.45 1.64
C PHE A 751 -0.73 45.33 2.10
N LEU A 752 0.06 44.76 1.19
CA LEU A 752 1.06 43.73 1.49
C LEU A 752 2.08 44.18 2.53
N ASP A 753 2.66 45.37 2.33
CA ASP A 753 3.63 45.94 3.27
C ASP A 753 3.03 46.13 4.67
N LEU A 754 1.76 46.53 4.77
CA LEU A 754 1.10 46.69 6.07
C LEU A 754 0.79 45.35 6.75
N MET A 755 0.43 44.31 6.01
CA MET A 755 0.27 42.97 6.57
C MET A 755 1.60 42.41 7.08
N ALA A 756 2.67 42.57 6.29
CA ALA A 756 4.02 42.18 6.68
C ALA A 756 4.53 42.98 7.89
N ALA A 757 4.27 44.29 7.94
CA ALA A 757 4.62 45.15 9.07
C ALA A 757 3.89 44.72 10.35
N LEU A 758 2.56 44.52 10.28
CA LEU A 758 1.74 44.07 11.41
C LEU A 758 2.31 42.80 12.03
N GLU A 759 2.62 41.83 11.18
CA GLU A 759 3.14 40.54 11.61
C GLU A 759 4.58 40.59 12.10
N CYS A 760 5.47 41.36 11.43
CA CYS A 760 6.83 41.60 11.90
C CYS A 760 6.82 42.20 13.30
N TYR A 761 5.95 43.19 13.54
CA TYR A 761 5.84 43.82 14.85
C TYR A 761 5.34 42.83 15.92
N ALA A 762 4.33 42.02 15.60
CA ALA A 762 3.82 40.95 16.47
C ALA A 762 4.89 39.90 16.83
N ASN A 763 5.81 39.59 15.90
CA ASN A 763 6.91 38.65 16.11
C ASN A 763 8.17 39.25 16.72
N GLY A 764 8.23 40.57 16.92
CA GLY A 764 9.45 41.24 17.38
C GLY A 764 10.54 41.37 16.30
N PHE A 765 10.20 41.18 15.03
CA PHE A 765 11.10 41.42 13.89
C PHE A 765 11.16 42.92 13.56
N TYR A 766 11.61 43.71 14.52
CA TYR A 766 11.46 45.16 14.50
C TYR A 766 12.19 45.87 13.35
N SER A 767 13.34 45.33 12.91
CA SER A 767 14.05 45.91 11.76
C SER A 767 13.27 45.71 10.47
N ASN A 768 12.72 44.50 10.26
CA ASN A 768 11.86 44.20 9.10
C ASN A 768 10.55 45.00 9.16
N PHE A 769 9.95 45.14 10.35
CA PHE A 769 8.81 46.04 10.55
C PHE A 769 9.11 47.46 10.06
N GLY A 770 10.28 48.01 10.41
CA GLY A 770 10.66 49.35 9.99
C GLY A 770 10.93 49.48 8.49
N GLU A 771 11.43 48.42 7.86
CA GLU A 771 11.61 48.34 6.40
C GLU A 771 10.25 48.39 5.68
N PHE A 772 9.34 47.47 6.01
CA PHE A 772 8.00 47.43 5.42
C PHE A 772 7.21 48.73 5.69
N MET A 773 7.36 49.35 6.86
CA MET A 773 6.69 50.62 7.14
C MET A 773 7.27 51.80 6.37
N SER A 774 8.59 51.78 6.08
CA SER A 774 9.23 52.77 5.22
C SER A 774 8.73 52.65 3.78
N ASP A 775 8.58 51.42 3.29
CA ASP A 775 8.08 51.13 1.95
C ASP A 775 6.59 51.48 1.83
N ALA A 776 5.76 51.06 2.80
CA ALA A 776 4.36 51.44 2.91
C ALA A 776 4.18 52.98 2.91
N ALA A 777 5.00 53.71 3.67
CA ALA A 777 4.94 55.18 3.69
C ALA A 777 5.30 55.81 2.33
N THR A 778 6.25 55.21 1.62
CA THR A 778 6.66 55.63 0.27
C THR A 778 5.52 55.40 -0.73
N VAL A 779 4.97 54.18 -0.78
CA VAL A 779 3.86 53.84 -1.68
C VAL A 779 2.63 54.70 -1.39
N PHE A 780 2.25 54.86 -0.11
CA PHE A 780 1.12 55.71 0.29
C PHE A 780 1.26 57.18 -0.19
N ALA A 781 2.48 57.73 -0.20
CA ALA A 781 2.75 59.07 -0.69
C ALA A 781 2.55 59.21 -2.22
N THR A 782 2.67 58.12 -2.98
CA THR A 782 2.49 58.09 -4.44
C THR A 782 1.04 57.88 -4.89
N LEU A 783 0.16 57.39 -4.02
CA LEU A 783 -1.25 57.17 -4.33
C LEU A 783 -1.96 58.46 -4.81
N SER A 784 -2.92 58.30 -5.73
CA SER A 784 -3.81 59.38 -6.15
C SER A 784 -4.67 59.88 -4.98
N ALA A 785 -5.24 61.08 -5.08
CA ALA A 785 -6.09 61.61 -4.01
C ALA A 785 -7.34 60.73 -3.76
N ASP A 786 -7.91 60.17 -4.82
CA ASP A 786 -9.09 59.31 -4.75
C ASP A 786 -8.73 57.94 -4.15
N ASP A 787 -7.64 57.32 -4.62
CA ASP A 787 -7.16 56.03 -4.09
C ASP A 787 -6.73 56.15 -2.63
N ARG A 788 -6.06 57.24 -2.25
CA ARG A 788 -5.68 57.51 -0.86
C ARG A 788 -6.92 57.63 0.03
N THR A 789 -7.93 58.39 -0.41
CA THR A 789 -9.19 58.55 0.34
C THR A 789 -9.91 57.21 0.49
N LEU A 790 -9.95 56.40 -0.58
CA LEU A 790 -10.53 55.06 -0.53
C LEU A 790 -9.76 54.16 0.44
N PHE A 791 -8.43 54.13 0.35
CA PHE A 791 -7.57 53.34 1.22
C PHE A 791 -7.74 53.73 2.69
N GLU A 792 -7.67 55.01 3.01
CA GLU A 792 -7.89 55.52 4.37
C GLU A 792 -9.28 55.13 4.90
N SER A 793 -10.32 55.15 4.06
CA SER A 793 -11.68 54.76 4.46
C SER A 793 -11.82 53.26 4.81
N LYS A 794 -10.96 52.41 4.23
CA LYS A 794 -11.00 50.95 4.44
C LYS A 794 -9.97 50.51 5.47
N LEU A 795 -8.70 50.82 5.26
CA LEU A 795 -7.54 50.36 6.04
C LEU A 795 -6.82 51.47 6.81
N GLY A 796 -7.40 52.67 6.92
CA GLY A 796 -6.80 53.77 7.69
C GLY A 796 -6.56 53.43 9.17
N PHE A 797 -7.35 52.51 9.74
CA PHE A 797 -7.15 52.02 11.11
C PHE A 797 -5.81 51.27 11.27
N LEU A 798 -5.50 50.36 10.32
CA LEU A 798 -4.25 49.60 10.30
C LEU A 798 -3.06 50.51 10.00
N TYR A 799 -3.16 51.36 8.98
CA TYR A 799 -2.09 52.27 8.60
C TYR A 799 -1.73 53.23 9.74
N THR A 800 -2.73 53.78 10.43
CA THR A 800 -2.50 54.70 11.55
C THR A 800 -1.81 53.99 12.72
N ASP A 801 -2.31 52.83 13.13
CA ASP A 801 -1.73 52.05 14.23
C ASP A 801 -0.27 51.64 13.95
N MET A 802 0.02 51.12 12.75
CA MET A 802 1.38 50.76 12.35
C MET A 802 2.30 51.99 12.26
N LYS A 803 1.80 53.12 11.75
CA LYS A 803 2.56 54.37 11.68
C LYS A 803 2.90 54.93 13.05
N ASP A 804 1.98 54.86 14.00
CA ASP A 804 2.20 55.32 15.38
C ASP A 804 3.26 54.45 16.08
N LYS A 805 3.25 53.14 15.85
CA LYS A 805 4.32 52.22 16.29
C LYS A 805 5.66 52.55 15.63
N PHE A 806 5.65 52.80 14.31
CA PHE A 806 6.86 53.13 13.55
C PHE A 806 7.51 54.44 13.99
N ALA A 807 6.74 55.40 14.53
CA ALA A 807 7.28 56.64 15.10
C ALA A 807 8.26 56.41 16.27
N ASN A 808 8.22 55.23 16.90
CA ASN A 808 9.15 54.83 17.96
C ASN A 808 10.46 54.24 17.43
N PHE A 809 10.70 54.24 16.11
CA PHE A 809 11.92 53.69 15.51
C PHE A 809 12.78 54.77 14.84
N THR A 810 14.09 54.58 14.88
CA THR A 810 15.04 55.39 14.13
C THR A 810 15.76 54.53 13.11
N LYS A 811 15.80 54.99 11.86
CA LYS A 811 16.61 54.39 10.79
C LYS A 811 18.09 54.62 11.08
N LYS A 812 18.87 53.55 11.07
CA LYS A 812 20.32 53.56 11.18
C LYS A 812 20.93 52.93 9.93
N THR A 813 21.96 53.59 9.42
CA THR A 813 22.74 53.14 8.28
C THR A 813 24.15 52.85 8.77
N GLU A 814 24.65 51.64 8.54
CA GLU A 814 26.03 51.25 8.79
C GLU A 814 26.70 50.79 7.48
N GLY A 815 27.91 51.27 7.20
CA GLY A 815 28.65 50.99 5.95
C GLY A 815 28.62 52.14 4.93
N GLU A 816 29.32 51.97 3.80
CA GLU A 816 29.31 52.90 2.66
C GLU A 816 29.17 52.12 1.34
N GLY A 817 28.37 52.62 0.40
CA GLY A 817 28.24 52.04 -0.95
C GLY A 817 27.40 50.76 -0.99
N GLU A 818 27.89 49.71 -1.66
CA GLU A 818 27.17 48.43 -1.81
C GLU A 818 27.13 47.56 -0.52
N GLU A 819 27.82 47.97 0.56
CA GLU A 819 27.82 47.32 1.89
C GLU A 819 26.92 48.06 2.92
N GLU A 820 26.03 48.95 2.47
CA GLU A 820 25.12 49.69 3.35
C GLU A 820 24.08 48.76 4.00
N LYS A 821 24.19 48.53 5.31
CA LYS A 821 23.18 47.83 6.11
C LYS A 821 22.24 48.86 6.75
N VAL A 822 20.97 48.82 6.35
CA VAL A 822 19.91 49.59 7.00
C VAL A 822 19.29 48.75 8.11
N THR A 823 19.23 49.29 9.31
CA THR A 823 18.46 48.72 10.43
C THR A 823 17.54 49.77 11.02
N TYR A 824 16.44 49.31 11.62
CA TYR A 824 15.55 50.16 12.41
C TYR A 824 15.68 49.79 13.88
N GLU A 825 16.09 50.76 14.70
CA GLU A 825 16.33 50.57 16.13
C GLU A 825 15.19 51.24 16.93
N PHE A 826 14.67 50.54 17.95
CA PHE A 826 13.63 51.06 18.83
C PHE A 826 14.18 52.18 19.73
N ASN A 827 13.48 53.30 19.79
CA ASN A 827 13.81 54.44 20.62
C ASN A 827 13.36 54.19 22.07
N GLY A 828 14.22 53.55 22.85
CA GLY A 828 13.94 53.22 24.25
C GLY A 828 13.74 54.45 25.16
N VAL A 829 13.03 54.24 26.26
CA VAL A 829 12.85 55.24 27.33
C VAL A 829 13.72 54.91 28.54
N THR A 830 14.10 55.94 29.31
CA THR A 830 14.92 55.77 30.53
C THR A 830 14.03 55.83 31.77
N LEU A 831 14.09 54.80 32.61
CA LEU A 831 13.39 54.73 33.90
C LEU A 831 14.18 55.43 35.02
N THR A 832 13.49 55.81 36.09
CA THR A 832 14.13 56.19 37.36
C THR A 832 14.72 54.96 38.07
N ASP A 833 15.63 55.17 39.01
CA ASP A 833 16.23 54.07 39.80
C ASP A 833 15.17 53.25 40.57
N GLU A 834 14.10 53.90 41.03
CA GLU A 834 12.98 53.24 41.72
C GLU A 834 12.26 52.25 40.79
N TRP A 835 11.84 52.70 39.60
CA TRP A 835 11.14 51.84 38.66
C TRP A 835 12.05 50.79 38.06
N LYS A 836 13.32 51.11 37.83
CA LYS A 836 14.32 50.13 37.43
C LYS A 836 14.40 48.96 38.43
N ALA A 837 14.40 49.25 39.74
CA ALA A 837 14.40 48.21 40.76
C ALA A 837 13.13 47.33 40.71
N VAL A 838 11.95 47.92 40.47
CA VAL A 838 10.69 47.18 40.32
C VAL A 838 10.74 46.22 39.12
N PHE A 839 11.24 46.68 37.97
CA PHE A 839 11.39 45.83 36.78
C PHE A 839 12.48 44.76 36.96
N ASP A 840 13.60 45.08 37.62
CA ASP A 840 14.65 44.11 37.93
C ASP A 840 14.13 42.98 38.84
N GLU A 841 13.30 43.32 39.83
CA GLU A 841 12.63 42.33 40.70
C GLU A 841 11.62 41.48 39.93
N MET A 842 10.79 42.09 39.08
CA MET A 842 9.82 41.39 38.24
C MET A 842 10.49 40.43 37.27
N ASN A 843 11.58 40.86 36.61
CA ASN A 843 12.36 40.01 35.71
C ASN A 843 13.01 38.83 36.45
N GLY A 844 13.43 39.04 37.70
CA GLY A 844 13.91 37.97 38.57
C GLY A 844 12.86 36.89 38.84
N GLU A 845 11.63 37.28 39.17
CA GLU A 845 10.53 36.34 39.39
C GLU A 845 10.07 35.69 38.06
N LEU A 846 9.99 36.42 36.96
CA LEU A 846 9.70 35.86 35.63
C LEU A 846 10.73 34.80 35.21
N THR A 847 12.00 35.00 35.55
CA THR A 847 13.06 34.00 35.32
C THR A 847 12.80 32.72 36.12
N ARG A 848 12.31 32.83 37.36
CA ARG A 848 11.91 31.66 38.17
C ARG A 848 10.72 30.94 37.55
N LEU A 849 9.72 31.67 37.08
CA LEU A 849 8.55 31.08 36.39
C LEU A 849 8.97 30.33 35.13
N SER A 850 9.81 30.93 34.29
CA SER A 850 10.37 30.28 33.10
C SER A 850 11.18 29.03 33.48
N THR A 851 11.95 29.08 34.58
CA THR A 851 12.69 27.91 35.08
C THR A 851 11.75 26.80 35.50
N ALA A 852 10.69 27.10 36.27
CA ALA A 852 9.70 26.11 36.66
C ALA A 852 8.98 25.48 35.45
N GLU A 853 8.63 26.28 34.44
CA GLU A 853 8.06 25.82 33.18
C GLU A 853 8.98 24.83 32.45
N GLN A 854 10.31 25.07 32.42
CA GLN A 854 11.26 24.13 31.81
C GLN A 854 11.26 22.74 32.47
N TYR A 855 11.05 22.69 33.79
CA TYR A 855 10.93 21.43 34.56
C TYR A 855 9.56 20.76 34.40
N ILE A 856 8.49 21.55 34.28
CA ILE A 856 7.13 21.04 34.12
C ILE A 856 6.96 20.45 32.71
N GLU A 857 7.31 21.21 31.67
CA GLU A 857 6.97 20.85 30.29
C GLU A 857 7.98 21.28 29.21
N GLY A 858 9.04 22.02 29.56
CA GLY A 858 10.04 22.48 28.59
C GLY A 858 11.11 21.46 28.21
N ILE A 859 12.23 21.96 27.68
CA ILE A 859 13.30 21.12 27.11
C ILE A 859 13.94 20.21 28.16
N LEU A 860 13.98 20.65 29.43
CA LEU A 860 14.51 19.84 30.52
C LEU A 860 13.62 18.61 30.76
N ALA A 861 12.30 18.78 30.84
CA ALA A 861 11.36 17.66 30.96
C ALA A 861 11.48 16.67 29.77
N GLN A 862 11.69 17.19 28.56
CA GLN A 862 11.88 16.37 27.36
C GLN A 862 13.21 15.61 27.38
N LEU A 863 14.31 16.24 27.83
CA LEU A 863 15.64 15.62 27.89
C LEU A 863 15.75 14.57 29.01
N THR A 864 15.11 14.79 30.16
CA THR A 864 15.12 13.86 31.29
C THR A 864 14.11 12.73 31.14
N GLY A 865 13.08 12.92 30.31
CA GLY A 865 11.92 12.02 30.21
C GLY A 865 11.07 12.00 31.48
N GLN A 866 11.28 12.96 32.39
CA GLN A 866 10.55 13.11 33.65
C GLN A 866 10.14 14.57 33.83
N SER A 867 8.84 14.84 33.76
CA SER A 867 8.25 16.10 34.19
C SER A 867 8.34 16.20 35.72
N THR A 868 8.86 17.32 36.23
CA THR A 868 8.85 17.64 37.65
C THR A 868 7.76 18.69 37.91
N PRO A 869 6.66 18.36 38.60
CA PRO A 869 5.50 19.25 38.74
C PRO A 869 5.76 20.36 39.77
N LEU A 870 6.57 21.35 39.40
CA LEU A 870 6.90 22.54 40.20
C LEU A 870 5.74 23.57 40.28
N TYR A 871 4.49 23.10 40.22
CA TYR A 871 3.31 23.97 40.17
C TYR A 871 3.24 24.93 41.36
N LEU A 872 3.44 24.44 42.59
CA LEU A 872 3.40 25.29 43.77
C LEU A 872 4.44 26.42 43.74
N SER A 873 5.68 26.11 43.37
CA SER A 873 6.75 27.10 43.23
C SER A 873 6.41 28.14 42.16
N TYR A 874 5.79 27.70 41.06
CA TYR A 874 5.30 28.57 40.00
C TYR A 874 4.20 29.51 40.53
N LEU A 875 3.15 28.96 41.13
CA LEU A 875 2.02 29.72 41.68
C LEU A 875 2.53 30.78 42.69
N ALA A 876 3.45 30.42 43.57
CA ALA A 876 4.00 31.32 44.58
C ALA A 876 4.81 32.49 43.99
N SER A 877 5.69 32.22 43.02
CA SER A 877 6.42 33.29 42.31
C SER A 877 5.51 34.15 41.44
N PHE A 878 4.43 33.58 40.89
CA PHE A 878 3.48 34.34 40.09
C PHE A 878 2.72 35.37 40.93
N GLU A 879 2.36 35.05 42.19
CA GLU A 879 1.74 36.04 43.07
C GLU A 879 2.64 37.26 43.33
N ARG A 880 3.97 37.10 43.31
CA ARG A 880 4.92 38.24 43.36
C ARG A 880 4.93 39.03 42.06
N VAL A 881 4.93 38.36 40.91
CA VAL A 881 4.79 39.03 39.60
C VAL A 881 3.50 39.85 39.54
N ARG A 882 2.37 39.27 40.00
CA ARG A 882 1.07 39.95 40.09
C ARG A 882 1.14 41.20 40.97
N LEU A 883 1.81 41.14 42.13
CA LEU A 883 1.99 42.32 42.99
C LEU A 883 2.77 43.44 42.28
N LEU A 884 3.87 43.09 41.62
CA LEU A 884 4.75 44.04 40.93
C LEU A 884 4.05 44.65 39.70
N GLU A 885 3.35 43.82 38.92
CA GLU A 885 2.52 44.27 37.81
C GLU A 885 1.44 45.25 38.29
N ASN A 886 0.71 44.90 39.36
CA ASN A 886 -0.31 45.79 39.90
C ASN A 886 0.27 47.15 40.32
N LYS A 887 1.48 47.17 40.90
CA LYS A 887 2.19 48.42 41.20
C LYS A 887 2.50 49.21 39.93
N ILE A 888 3.03 48.57 38.89
CA ILE A 888 3.32 49.21 37.58
C ILE A 888 2.05 49.82 37.00
N LEU A 889 0.94 49.09 36.97
CA LEU A 889 -0.30 49.51 36.34
C LEU A 889 -1.04 50.61 37.12
N THR A 890 -0.91 50.65 38.44
CA THR A 890 -1.66 51.59 39.29
C THR A 890 -0.87 52.85 39.69
N GLU A 891 0.45 52.73 39.83
CA GLU A 891 1.32 53.82 40.28
C GLU A 891 2.25 54.36 39.18
N GLY A 892 2.40 53.64 38.06
CA GLY A 892 3.26 54.05 36.94
C GLY A 892 2.74 55.26 36.18
N ASP A 893 3.66 56.14 35.76
CA ASP A 893 3.34 57.22 34.83
C ASP A 893 3.40 56.75 33.36
N ASP A 894 3.09 57.64 32.41
CA ASP A 894 3.09 57.31 30.98
C ASP A 894 4.43 56.73 30.48
N THR A 895 5.56 57.13 31.07
CA THR A 895 6.89 56.60 30.68
C THR A 895 7.06 55.16 31.17
N VAL A 896 6.63 54.89 32.41
CA VAL A 896 6.65 53.55 33.01
C VAL A 896 5.72 52.60 32.25
N LEU A 897 4.49 53.04 31.95
CA LEU A 897 3.54 52.25 31.17
C LEU A 897 4.03 52.01 29.75
N PHE A 898 4.60 53.04 29.10
CA PHE A 898 5.21 52.88 27.79
C PHE A 898 6.34 51.85 27.81
N TYR A 899 7.20 51.89 28.84
CA TYR A 899 8.27 50.91 29.01
C TYR A 899 7.70 49.50 29.17
N TYR A 900 6.72 49.31 30.05
CA TYR A 900 6.11 48.00 30.31
C TYR A 900 5.52 47.35 29.04
N TYR A 901 4.80 48.14 28.23
CA TYR A 901 4.10 47.63 27.06
C TYR A 901 4.93 47.60 25.77
N ASN A 902 5.96 48.44 25.64
CA ASN A 902 6.63 48.65 24.35
C ASN A 902 8.17 48.60 24.40
N GLN A 903 8.81 48.70 25.57
CA GLN A 903 10.28 48.70 25.60
C GLN A 903 10.82 47.35 25.10
N VAL A 904 11.62 47.43 24.05
CA VAL A 904 12.41 46.31 23.53
C VAL A 904 13.79 46.33 24.20
N ALA A 905 14.28 45.18 24.66
CA ALA A 905 15.63 45.07 25.21
C ALA A 905 16.70 45.10 24.10
N ALA A 906 17.96 45.37 24.44
CA ALA A 906 19.04 45.56 23.46
C ALA A 906 19.39 44.30 22.65
N ASP A 907 18.99 43.13 23.14
CA ASP A 907 19.10 41.81 22.50
C ASP A 907 17.86 41.44 21.67
N GLY A 908 16.86 42.32 21.59
CA GLY A 908 15.63 42.11 20.82
C GLY A 908 14.53 41.36 21.58
N GLU A 909 14.66 41.17 22.90
CA GLU A 909 13.59 40.56 23.70
C GLU A 909 12.29 41.40 23.70
N PHE A 910 11.16 40.70 23.80
CA PHE A 910 9.83 41.31 23.88
C PHE A 910 9.66 42.18 25.14
N PRO A 911 8.71 43.14 25.13
CA PRO A 911 8.38 43.93 26.32
C PRO A 911 7.98 43.08 27.51
N SER A 912 8.26 43.57 28.73
CA SER A 912 7.95 42.85 29.97
C SER A 912 6.50 42.41 30.08
N TYR A 913 5.56 43.18 29.53
CA TYR A 913 4.14 42.80 29.45
C TYR A 913 3.93 41.41 28.85
N LYS A 914 4.66 41.03 27.80
CA LYS A 914 4.50 39.71 27.17
C LYS A 914 4.83 38.59 28.17
N SER A 915 5.95 38.69 28.88
CA SER A 915 6.37 37.66 29.83
C SER A 915 5.38 37.52 30.99
N VAL A 916 4.81 38.64 31.47
CA VAL A 916 3.76 38.64 32.50
C VAL A 916 2.45 38.04 31.96
N TYR A 917 2.08 38.38 30.73
CA TYR A 917 0.92 37.83 30.04
C TYR A 917 1.02 36.31 29.93
N ASP A 918 2.16 35.80 29.44
CA ASP A 918 2.35 34.36 29.30
C ASP A 918 2.38 33.65 30.66
N ALA A 919 2.99 34.29 31.66
CA ALA A 919 3.01 33.78 33.01
C ALA A 919 1.61 33.64 33.63
N ARG A 920 0.71 34.59 33.34
CA ARG A 920 -0.69 34.54 33.79
C ARG A 920 -1.45 33.40 33.11
N GLY A 921 -1.29 33.23 31.81
CA GLY A 921 -1.93 32.13 31.08
C GLY A 921 -1.45 30.76 31.59
N ASN A 922 -0.15 30.61 31.82
CA ASN A 922 0.42 29.38 32.39
C ASN A 922 -0.02 29.14 33.85
N TYR A 923 -0.15 30.19 34.66
CA TYR A 923 -0.75 30.10 35.99
C TYR A 923 -2.16 29.51 35.96
N GLN A 924 -3.03 30.00 35.08
CA GLN A 924 -4.40 29.48 34.92
C GLN A 924 -4.38 28.03 34.40
N ARG A 925 -3.54 27.75 33.40
CA ARG A 925 -3.36 26.39 32.86
C ARG A 925 -2.93 25.39 33.94
N TYR A 926 -1.99 25.75 34.79
CA TYR A 926 -1.48 24.87 35.84
C TYR A 926 -2.50 24.61 36.94
N LEU A 927 -3.35 25.57 37.29
CA LEU A 927 -4.50 25.32 38.16
C LEU A 927 -5.46 24.29 37.54
N ILE A 928 -5.77 24.42 36.25
CA ILE A 928 -6.62 23.47 35.52
C ILE A 928 -6.00 22.07 35.48
N LEU A 929 -4.70 21.96 35.22
CA LEU A 929 -3.98 20.67 35.24
C LEU A 929 -3.94 20.02 36.63
N LEU A 930 -3.99 20.82 37.70
CA LEU A 930 -4.14 20.35 39.08
C LEU A 930 -5.60 19.99 39.44
N GLY A 931 -6.55 20.17 38.51
CA GLY A 931 -7.98 19.96 38.77
C GLY A 931 -8.59 21.03 39.68
N VAL A 932 -7.99 22.22 39.73
CA VAL A 932 -8.41 23.34 40.57
C VAL A 932 -9.18 24.36 39.73
N ASP A 933 -10.39 24.67 40.17
CA ASP A 933 -11.17 25.76 39.61
C ASP A 933 -10.50 27.12 39.89
N VAL A 934 -10.30 27.90 38.84
CA VAL A 934 -9.55 29.16 38.90
C VAL A 934 -10.26 30.19 39.77
N ASP A 935 -11.58 30.34 39.63
CA ASP A 935 -12.36 31.31 40.41
C ASP A 935 -12.36 30.98 41.90
N THR A 936 -12.45 29.69 42.23
CA THR A 936 -12.33 29.18 43.59
C THR A 936 -10.95 29.52 44.17
N TYR A 937 -9.87 29.25 43.43
CA TYR A 937 -8.51 29.59 43.85
C TYR A 937 -8.31 31.11 44.04
N GLU A 938 -8.83 31.91 43.10
CA GLU A 938 -8.80 33.37 43.18
C GLU A 938 -9.56 33.89 44.42
N GLY A 939 -10.57 33.18 44.91
CA GLY A 939 -11.26 33.50 46.17
C GLY A 939 -10.37 33.40 47.42
N PHE A 940 -9.27 32.64 47.38
CA PHE A 940 -8.41 32.34 48.53
C PHE A 940 -7.29 33.38 48.73
N ALA A 941 -7.67 34.61 49.10
CA ALA A 941 -6.75 35.72 49.25
C ALA A 941 -5.66 35.50 50.32
N ALA A 942 -5.96 34.80 51.42
CA ALA A 942 -4.96 34.57 52.47
C ALA A 942 -3.96 33.49 52.04
N LEU A 943 -4.41 32.44 51.34
CA LEU A 943 -3.53 31.44 50.73
C LEU A 943 -2.59 32.10 49.71
N ARG A 944 -3.11 32.90 48.77
CA ARG A 944 -2.28 33.59 47.77
C ARG A 944 -1.25 34.53 48.42
N THR A 945 -1.65 35.24 49.47
CA THR A 945 -0.73 36.08 50.26
C THR A 945 0.35 35.23 50.95
N PHE A 946 -0.03 34.07 51.50
CA PHE A 946 0.92 33.13 52.09
C PHE A 946 1.95 32.66 51.04
N LEU A 947 1.49 32.22 49.87
CA LEU A 947 2.36 31.77 48.78
C LEU A 947 3.32 32.88 48.32
N MET A 948 2.80 34.10 48.10
CA MET A 948 3.61 35.27 47.74
C MET A 948 4.73 35.53 48.77
N ASN A 949 4.40 35.52 50.06
CA ASN A 949 5.36 35.82 51.13
C ASN A 949 6.42 34.73 51.29
N TYR A 950 6.06 33.47 51.04
CA TYR A 950 6.93 32.31 51.24
C TYR A 950 7.42 31.68 49.93
N ALA A 951 7.36 32.39 48.79
CA ALA A 951 7.84 31.84 47.51
C ALA A 951 9.31 31.37 47.57
N ASP A 952 10.19 32.14 48.22
CA ASP A 952 11.60 31.74 48.39
C ASP A 952 11.76 30.44 49.17
N TYR A 953 10.83 30.10 50.07
CA TYR A 953 10.87 28.86 50.84
C TYR A 953 10.68 27.65 49.91
N PHE A 954 9.67 27.69 49.03
CA PHE A 954 9.41 26.59 48.09
C PHE A 954 10.57 26.37 47.11
N TRP A 955 11.23 27.44 46.67
CA TRP A 955 12.47 27.35 45.88
C TRP A 955 13.63 26.76 46.68
N THR A 956 13.90 27.24 47.90
CA THR A 956 14.97 26.69 48.77
C THR A 956 14.76 25.22 49.06
N ILE A 957 13.53 24.82 49.40
CA ILE A 957 13.21 23.42 49.72
C ILE A 957 13.29 22.54 48.48
N GLY A 958 12.84 23.03 47.32
CA GLY A 958 12.97 22.29 46.07
C GLY A 958 14.43 21.90 45.78
N GLN A 959 15.37 22.81 46.03
CA GLN A 959 16.81 22.53 45.94
C GLN A 959 17.27 21.55 47.03
N LEU A 960 16.83 21.72 48.28
CA LEU A 960 17.18 20.84 49.40
C LEU A 960 16.73 19.38 49.16
N MET A 961 15.55 19.19 48.59
CA MET A 961 14.99 17.89 48.25
C MET A 961 15.58 17.28 46.97
N ASN A 962 16.52 17.98 46.29
CA ASN A 962 17.06 17.63 44.98
C ASN A 962 16.00 17.43 43.88
N VAL A 963 14.87 18.14 43.96
CA VAL A 963 13.87 18.13 42.88
C VAL A 963 14.21 19.13 41.76
N MET A 964 15.12 20.07 42.01
CA MET A 964 15.67 21.01 41.04
C MET A 964 17.16 21.30 41.30
N ASP A 965 17.87 21.84 40.30
CA ASP A 965 19.30 22.18 40.40
C ASP A 965 19.53 23.31 41.43
N PRO A 966 20.56 23.25 42.29
CA PRO A 966 20.95 24.34 43.19
C PRO A 966 21.19 25.70 42.51
N LEU A 967 21.44 25.74 41.20
CA LEU A 967 21.61 26.95 40.41
C LEU A 967 20.30 27.52 39.85
N ALA A 968 19.17 26.84 40.06
CA ALA A 968 17.86 27.22 39.51
C ALA A 968 17.27 28.51 40.12
N SER A 969 17.78 28.97 41.27
CA SER A 969 17.37 30.23 41.90
C SER A 969 18.53 30.84 42.70
N THR A 970 18.70 32.16 42.64
CA THR A 970 19.76 32.92 43.32
C THR A 970 19.36 33.47 44.68
N SER A 971 18.08 33.38 45.03
CA SER A 971 17.53 33.77 46.33
C SER A 971 17.30 32.55 47.22
N SER A 972 17.55 32.69 48.52
CA SER A 972 17.31 31.63 49.49
C SER A 972 16.46 32.11 50.65
N PHE A 973 15.41 31.36 51.00
CA PHE A 973 14.76 31.49 52.30
C PHE A 973 15.71 31.07 53.43
N GLU A 974 15.83 31.91 54.45
CA GLU A 974 16.66 31.63 55.62
C GLU A 974 15.91 30.64 56.54
N LEU A 975 16.39 29.40 56.66
CA LEU A 975 15.76 28.35 57.47
C LEU A 975 16.22 28.43 58.94
N THR A 976 15.70 29.40 59.69
CA THR A 976 15.96 29.60 61.12
C THR A 976 14.74 29.28 61.97
N PRO A 977 14.87 29.08 63.30
CA PRO A 977 13.72 28.92 64.18
C PRO A 977 12.70 30.07 64.07
N ALA A 978 13.16 31.32 63.92
CA ALA A 978 12.30 32.50 63.87
C ALA A 978 11.47 32.56 62.58
N SER A 979 12.10 32.31 61.43
CA SER A 979 11.41 32.34 60.13
C SER A 979 10.44 31.18 59.96
N LEU A 980 10.81 29.98 60.41
CA LEU A 980 9.93 28.80 60.37
C LEU A 980 8.72 28.96 61.31
N LYS A 981 8.92 29.47 62.54
CA LYS A 981 7.80 29.78 63.45
C LYS A 981 6.83 30.79 62.85
N ALA A 982 7.34 31.84 62.20
CA ALA A 982 6.52 32.81 61.51
C ALA A 982 5.70 32.17 60.38
N MET A 983 6.33 31.31 59.57
CA MET A 983 5.65 30.57 58.50
C MET A 983 4.56 29.64 59.03
N PHE A 984 4.85 28.86 60.09
CA PHE A 984 3.88 27.99 60.73
C PHE A 984 2.68 28.76 61.28
N ALA A 985 2.93 29.93 61.88
CA ALA A 985 1.86 30.79 62.38
C ALA A 985 1.02 31.37 61.23
N ALA A 986 1.65 31.79 60.13
CA ALA A 986 0.95 32.29 58.95
C ALA A 986 0.10 31.20 58.30
N PHE A 987 0.63 29.98 58.17
CA PHE A 987 -0.11 28.83 57.63
C PHE A 987 -1.31 28.45 58.51
N ARG A 988 -1.14 28.41 59.84
CA ARG A 988 -2.25 28.12 60.76
C ARG A 988 -3.35 29.18 60.74
N ALA A 989 -3.03 30.42 60.35
CA ALA A 989 -4.01 31.50 60.22
C ALA A 989 -4.90 31.40 58.97
N LEU A 990 -4.58 30.52 58.02
CA LEU A 990 -5.44 30.22 56.86
C LEU A 990 -6.75 29.55 57.31
N SER A 991 -7.81 29.73 56.52
CA SER A 991 -9.07 29.00 56.72
C SER A 991 -8.93 27.50 56.44
N ALA A 992 -9.93 26.70 56.84
CA ALA A 992 -9.94 25.25 56.62
C ALA A 992 -9.79 24.91 55.12
N ASP A 993 -10.63 25.54 54.29
CA ASP A 993 -10.65 25.35 52.84
C ASP A 993 -9.32 25.77 52.19
N GLU A 994 -8.71 26.87 52.65
CA GLU A 994 -7.42 27.34 52.14
C GLU A 994 -6.27 26.39 52.49
N LYS A 995 -6.27 25.79 53.69
CA LYS A 995 -5.28 24.77 54.06
C LYS A 995 -5.46 23.50 53.24
N TYR A 996 -6.71 23.09 53.02
CA TYR A 996 -7.02 21.93 52.18
C TYR A 996 -6.61 22.18 50.72
N MET A 997 -6.89 23.36 50.17
CA MET A 997 -6.44 23.78 48.85
C MET A 997 -4.92 23.76 48.73
N MET A 998 -4.19 24.25 49.75
CA MET A 998 -2.73 24.18 49.78
C MET A 998 -2.20 22.74 49.64
N LEU A 999 -2.83 21.78 50.33
CA LEU A 999 -2.47 20.36 50.21
C LEU A 999 -2.71 19.82 48.79
N GLY A 1000 -3.77 20.28 48.12
CA GLY A 1000 -4.11 19.87 46.75
C GLY A 1000 -3.14 20.40 45.69
N ILE A 1001 -2.69 21.65 45.81
CA ILE A 1001 -1.78 22.27 44.84
C ILE A 1001 -0.30 21.92 45.07
N ASP A 1002 0.06 21.41 46.26
CA ASP A 1002 1.42 21.01 46.60
C ASP A 1002 1.75 19.57 46.16
N SER A 1003 1.72 19.34 44.84
CA SER A 1003 1.91 18.01 44.24
C SER A 1003 3.28 17.37 44.53
N LEU A 1004 4.28 18.16 44.92
CA LEU A 1004 5.63 17.68 45.29
C LEU A 1004 5.85 17.60 46.80
N ASN A 1005 4.84 17.93 47.60
CA ASN A 1005 4.92 17.99 49.06
C ASN A 1005 6.08 18.88 49.55
N LEU A 1006 6.25 20.04 48.92
CA LEU A 1006 7.29 21.02 49.23
C LEU A 1006 7.04 21.73 50.57
N TYR A 1007 5.81 21.81 51.05
CA TYR A 1007 5.53 22.37 52.37
C TYR A 1007 5.84 21.35 53.47
N TYR A 1008 5.04 20.29 53.62
CA TYR A 1008 5.24 19.34 54.72
C TYR A 1008 6.46 18.45 54.51
N GLY A 1009 6.58 17.80 53.35
CA GLY A 1009 7.74 16.96 53.02
C GLY A 1009 9.05 17.76 52.99
N GLY A 1010 8.98 19.02 52.61
CA GLY A 1010 10.08 19.98 52.73
C GLY A 1010 10.56 20.21 54.15
N LEU A 1011 9.63 20.46 55.08
CA LEU A 1011 9.95 20.58 56.50
C LEU A 1011 10.55 19.28 57.04
N GLU A 1012 9.99 18.12 56.67
CA GLU A 1012 10.53 16.82 57.07
C GLU A 1012 11.96 16.62 56.57
N ALA A 1013 12.23 16.92 55.30
CA ALA A 1013 13.56 16.84 54.70
C ALA A 1013 14.57 17.77 55.39
N TYR A 1014 14.14 18.99 55.70
CA TYR A 1014 14.95 19.95 56.45
C TYR A 1014 15.28 19.45 57.85
N PHE A 1015 14.29 19.02 58.63
CA PHE A 1015 14.53 18.54 60.00
C PHE A 1015 15.32 17.23 60.02
N ALA A 1016 15.11 16.34 59.05
CA ALA A 1016 15.94 15.15 58.87
C ALA A 1016 17.42 15.50 58.59
N THR A 1017 17.66 16.63 57.92
CA THR A 1017 19.01 17.14 57.63
C THR A 1017 19.64 17.81 58.86
N VAL A 1018 18.92 18.74 59.50
CA VAL A 1018 19.42 19.49 60.67
C VAL A 1018 19.60 18.59 61.89
N TRP A 1019 18.75 17.58 62.04
CA TRP A 1019 18.82 16.59 63.11
C TRP A 1019 19.23 15.21 62.60
N GLN A 1020 20.09 15.14 61.58
CA GLN A 1020 20.57 13.85 61.03
C GLN A 1020 21.20 12.94 62.10
N SER A 1021 21.82 13.52 63.12
CA SER A 1021 22.39 12.81 64.27
C SER A 1021 21.37 12.42 65.36
N ASN A 1022 20.13 12.91 65.27
CA ASN A 1022 19.03 12.66 66.20
C ASN A 1022 17.73 12.29 65.46
N THR A 1023 17.62 11.02 65.11
CA THR A 1023 16.48 10.48 64.37
C THR A 1023 15.17 10.49 65.16
N ASN A 1024 15.22 10.53 66.49
CA ASN A 1024 14.02 10.63 67.33
C ASN A 1024 13.38 12.02 67.21
N LEU A 1025 14.19 13.09 67.17
CA LEU A 1025 13.69 14.45 66.93
C LEU A 1025 13.04 14.61 65.56
N SER A 1026 13.69 14.07 64.52
CA SER A 1026 13.15 14.11 63.15
C SER A 1026 11.80 13.39 63.07
N LYS A 1027 11.69 12.19 63.66
CA LYS A 1027 10.43 11.44 63.74
C LYS A 1027 9.35 12.17 64.52
N LEU A 1028 9.72 12.86 65.60
CA LEU A 1028 8.76 13.61 66.39
C LEU A 1028 8.21 14.82 65.62
N ALA A 1029 9.05 15.53 64.87
CA ALA A 1029 8.61 16.62 64.01
C ALA A 1029 7.65 16.13 62.93
N SER A 1030 8.01 15.08 62.20
CA SER A 1030 7.10 14.41 61.25
C SER A 1030 5.77 14.03 61.90
N ALA A 1031 5.78 13.47 63.12
CA ALA A 1031 4.55 13.11 63.82
C ALA A 1031 3.67 14.32 64.16
N LEU A 1032 4.26 15.47 64.53
CA LEU A 1032 3.49 16.69 64.78
C LEU A 1032 2.94 17.31 63.50
N LEU A 1033 3.71 17.29 62.42
CA LEU A 1033 3.25 17.73 61.10
C LEU A 1033 2.09 16.85 60.61
N ALA A 1034 2.16 15.54 60.81
CA ALA A 1034 1.08 14.60 60.49
C ALA A 1034 -0.20 14.87 61.29
N VAL A 1035 -0.10 15.30 62.55
CA VAL A 1035 -1.26 15.75 63.34
C VAL A 1035 -1.94 16.94 62.69
N GLU A 1036 -1.17 17.92 62.20
CA GLU A 1036 -1.72 19.08 61.51
C GLU A 1036 -2.42 18.67 60.20
N ILE A 1037 -1.81 17.79 59.40
CA ILE A 1037 -2.43 17.27 58.15
C ILE A 1037 -3.74 16.53 58.45
N ALA A 1038 -3.74 15.66 59.47
CA ALA A 1038 -4.95 14.97 59.91
C ALA A 1038 -6.03 15.96 60.34
N TYR A 1039 -5.65 17.01 61.06
CA TYR A 1039 -6.58 18.04 61.51
C TYR A 1039 -7.14 18.86 60.35
N ILE A 1040 -6.34 19.23 59.34
CA ILE A 1040 -6.84 19.91 58.14
C ILE A 1040 -7.91 19.07 57.44
N THR A 1041 -7.68 17.77 57.32
CA THR A 1041 -8.63 16.84 56.71
C THR A 1041 -9.94 16.78 57.50
N TYR A 1042 -9.87 16.70 58.83
CA TYR A 1042 -11.03 16.73 59.70
C TYR A 1042 -11.78 18.07 59.67
N ASP A 1043 -11.06 19.20 59.66
CA ASP A 1043 -11.67 20.54 59.66
C ASP A 1043 -12.44 20.80 58.36
N ALA A 1044 -11.95 20.28 57.23
CA ALA A 1044 -12.64 20.32 55.93
C ALA A 1044 -13.81 19.32 55.85
N TYR A 1045 -13.64 18.10 56.37
CA TYR A 1045 -14.62 17.01 56.26
C TYR A 1045 -14.84 16.26 57.59
N PRO A 1046 -15.55 16.87 58.55
CA PRO A 1046 -15.64 16.34 59.91
C PRO A 1046 -16.43 15.03 60.00
N ASP A 1047 -17.34 14.78 59.05
CA ASP A 1047 -18.22 13.60 59.01
C ASP A 1047 -17.72 12.51 58.04
N GLU A 1048 -16.60 12.73 57.36
CA GLU A 1048 -16.09 11.77 56.36
C GLU A 1048 -15.46 10.54 57.02
N THR A 1049 -15.67 9.38 56.40
CA THR A 1049 -15.13 8.08 56.83
C THR A 1049 -14.36 7.45 55.69
N TYR A 1050 -13.06 7.21 55.90
CA TYR A 1050 -12.22 6.52 54.93
C TYR A 1050 -12.32 5.01 55.12
N THR A 1051 -12.37 4.28 54.00
CA THR A 1051 -12.25 2.82 53.98
C THR A 1051 -10.86 2.45 53.44
N TYR A 1052 -10.06 1.75 54.24
CA TYR A 1052 -8.75 1.26 53.83
C TYR A 1052 -8.86 0.05 52.91
N GLU A 1053 -7.78 -0.29 52.19
CA GLU A 1053 -7.72 -1.47 51.30
C GLU A 1053 -8.05 -2.80 52.01
N ASP A 1054 -7.85 -2.86 53.33
CA ASP A 1054 -8.18 -4.02 54.16
C ASP A 1054 -9.65 -4.06 54.61
N GLY A 1055 -10.47 -3.10 54.17
CA GLY A 1055 -11.88 -2.96 54.50
C GLY A 1055 -12.15 -2.35 55.88
N SER A 1056 -11.12 -1.96 56.64
CA SER A 1056 -11.30 -1.20 57.88
C SER A 1056 -11.71 0.23 57.58
N THR A 1057 -12.49 0.84 58.48
CA THR A 1057 -12.95 2.22 58.33
C THR A 1057 -12.41 3.09 59.45
N MET A 1058 -12.01 4.33 59.15
CA MET A 1058 -11.65 5.33 60.14
C MET A 1058 -12.25 6.68 59.77
N THR A 1059 -12.92 7.32 60.74
CA THR A 1059 -13.41 8.69 60.58
C THR A 1059 -12.25 9.68 60.57
N THR A 1060 -12.44 10.85 59.94
CA THR A 1060 -11.44 11.94 59.99
C THR A 1060 -11.13 12.37 61.42
N LYS A 1061 -12.11 12.34 62.34
CA LYS A 1061 -11.91 12.60 63.78
C LYS A 1061 -10.99 11.56 64.43
N GLU A 1062 -11.24 10.27 64.20
CA GLU A 1062 -10.40 9.19 64.73
C GLU A 1062 -8.97 9.26 64.20
N LEU A 1063 -8.78 9.69 62.95
CA LEU A 1063 -7.46 9.93 62.35
C LEU A 1063 -6.67 11.00 63.12
N VAL A 1064 -7.30 12.12 63.49
CA VAL A 1064 -6.66 13.18 64.30
C VAL A 1064 -6.25 12.65 65.66
N VAL A 1065 -7.18 12.02 66.39
CA VAL A 1065 -6.93 11.51 67.74
C VAL A 1065 -5.82 10.45 67.74
N THR A 1066 -5.84 9.52 66.78
CA THR A 1066 -4.83 8.46 66.66
C THR A 1066 -3.44 9.02 66.32
N SER A 1067 -3.39 10.03 65.45
CA SER A 1067 -2.14 10.73 65.09
C SER A 1067 -1.58 11.47 66.31
N TRP A 1068 -2.44 12.11 67.10
CA TRP A 1068 -2.08 12.81 68.32
C TRP A 1068 -1.52 11.89 69.41
N ASP A 1069 -2.20 10.76 69.66
CA ASP A 1069 -1.73 9.76 70.62
C ASP A 1069 -0.36 9.19 70.25
N SER A 1070 -0.14 8.95 68.96
CA SER A 1070 1.13 8.50 68.41
C SER A 1070 2.24 9.54 68.63
N PHE A 1071 1.94 10.82 68.37
CA PHE A 1071 2.85 11.93 68.65
C PHE A 1071 3.20 12.05 70.15
N LEU A 1072 2.21 11.98 71.05
CA LEU A 1072 2.43 12.03 72.49
C LEU A 1072 3.28 10.87 73.00
N LEU A 1073 3.08 9.66 72.45
CA LEU A 1073 3.88 8.49 72.78
C LEU A 1073 5.35 8.70 72.38
N ALA A 1074 5.59 9.19 71.16
CA ALA A 1074 6.93 9.51 70.68
C ALA A 1074 7.59 10.62 71.53
N ARG A 1075 6.83 11.66 71.89
CA ARG A 1075 7.33 12.79 72.69
C ARG A 1075 7.80 12.39 74.09
N ARG A 1076 7.10 11.44 74.73
CA ARG A 1076 7.45 10.94 76.08
C ARG A 1076 8.77 10.17 76.13
N SER A 1077 9.28 9.74 74.98
CA SER A 1077 10.51 8.96 74.87
C SER A 1077 11.78 9.81 74.68
N LEU A 1078 11.65 11.14 74.58
CA LEU A 1078 12.78 12.06 74.40
C LEU A 1078 13.41 12.48 75.74
N GLU A 1079 14.72 12.72 75.69
CA GLU A 1079 15.51 13.33 76.77
C GLU A 1079 15.25 14.86 76.87
N SER A 1080 15.63 15.46 78.01
CA SER A 1080 15.32 16.88 78.30
C SER A 1080 15.99 17.88 77.34
N ASP A 1081 17.18 17.57 76.85
CA ASP A 1081 17.93 18.36 75.87
C ASP A 1081 17.31 18.26 74.47
N GLU A 1082 16.91 17.05 74.07
CA GLU A 1082 16.16 16.82 72.82
C GLU A 1082 14.84 17.59 72.84
N LEU A 1083 14.08 17.54 73.94
CA LEU A 1083 12.82 18.29 74.07
C LEU A 1083 13.04 19.80 73.93
N THR A 1084 14.16 20.32 74.43
CA THR A 1084 14.52 21.74 74.30
C THR A 1084 14.79 22.10 72.83
N MET A 1085 15.53 21.27 72.11
CA MET A 1085 15.80 21.45 70.68
C MET A 1085 14.51 21.38 69.84
N PHE A 1086 13.59 20.47 70.17
CA PHE A 1086 12.28 20.39 69.50
C PHE A 1086 11.45 21.65 69.73
N ASN A 1087 11.35 22.09 70.98
CA ASN A 1087 10.53 23.26 71.36
C ASN A 1087 11.07 24.57 70.76
N GLU A 1088 12.36 24.64 70.42
CA GLU A 1088 12.94 25.79 69.73
C GLU A 1088 12.21 26.10 68.41
N TYR A 1089 11.66 25.09 67.73
CA TYR A 1089 10.90 25.23 66.48
C TYR A 1089 9.39 25.06 66.68
N PHE A 1090 8.95 24.10 67.51
CA PHE A 1090 7.58 23.59 67.49
C PHE A 1090 6.72 23.91 68.72
N ASP A 1091 7.23 24.66 69.72
CA ASP A 1091 6.49 25.02 70.94
C ASP A 1091 5.07 25.54 70.67
N ASP A 1092 4.94 26.57 69.83
CA ASP A 1092 3.65 27.20 69.53
C ASP A 1092 2.70 26.24 68.81
N MET A 1093 3.23 25.42 67.90
CA MET A 1093 2.46 24.42 67.14
C MET A 1093 1.98 23.30 68.06
N TYR A 1094 2.85 22.80 68.93
CA TYR A 1094 2.52 21.80 69.93
C TYR A 1094 1.41 22.29 70.87
N THR A 1095 1.54 23.52 71.39
CA THR A 1095 0.55 24.10 72.28
C THR A 1095 -0.82 24.23 71.61
N TYR A 1096 -0.84 24.69 70.35
CA TYR A 1096 -2.07 24.77 69.56
C TYR A 1096 -2.75 23.41 69.38
N TYR A 1097 -2.02 22.41 68.89
CA TYR A 1097 -2.60 21.08 68.66
C TYR A 1097 -2.88 20.30 69.95
N TYR A 1098 -2.21 20.63 71.05
CA TYR A 1098 -2.58 20.13 72.37
C TYR A 1098 -3.99 20.57 72.73
N ASP A 1099 -4.30 21.87 72.62
CA ASP A 1099 -5.64 22.38 72.95
C ASP A 1099 -6.72 21.83 72.00
N VAL A 1100 -6.43 21.76 70.69
CA VAL A 1100 -7.35 21.22 69.67
C VAL A 1100 -7.65 19.74 69.93
N CYS A 1101 -6.62 18.90 70.07
CA CYS A 1101 -6.81 17.46 70.19
C CYS A 1101 -7.40 17.07 71.55
N GLU A 1102 -7.07 17.76 72.64
CA GLU A 1102 -7.71 17.54 73.95
C GLU A 1102 -9.19 17.91 73.93
N ALA A 1103 -9.57 18.98 73.21
CA ALA A 1103 -10.99 19.32 73.01
C ALA A 1103 -11.73 18.24 72.22
N LEU A 1104 -11.15 17.76 71.10
CA LEU A 1104 -11.75 16.70 70.28
C LEU A 1104 -11.89 15.37 71.03
N ALA A 1105 -10.91 15.03 71.88
CA ALA A 1105 -10.93 13.83 72.72
C ALA A 1105 -11.96 13.92 73.86
N ALA A 1106 -12.29 15.13 74.33
CA ALA A 1106 -13.29 15.38 75.37
C ALA A 1106 -14.75 15.35 74.87
N GLU A 1107 -14.97 15.42 73.55
CA GLU A 1107 -16.29 15.33 72.91
C GLU A 1107 -16.79 13.88 72.68
N ASN A 1108 -16.18 12.89 73.37
CA ASN A 1108 -16.60 11.49 73.37
C ASN A 1108 -17.68 11.16 74.42
#